data_AF-A0A935BDE0-F1
#
_entry.id   AF-A0A935BDE0-F1
#
_cell.length_a   1.000
_cell.length_b   1.000
_cell.length_c   1.000
_cell.angle_alpha   90.00
_cell.angle_beta   90.00
_cell.angle_gamma   90.00
#
_symmetry.space_group_name_H-M   'P 1'
#
loop_
_entity.id
_entity.type
_entity.pdbx_description
1 polymer ?
#
loop_
_entity_poly.entity_id
_entity_poly.type
_entity_poly.pdbx_seq_one_letter_code
_entity_poly.pdbx_strand_id
1 'polypeptide(L)'
;MSLKTVYEPDSGGTLNVNTDYTYDVLNNLLTVSQGSQTRTFSYDNLSRLTQAVNPESGTVSYGYDPNGNLTSKVDPRTTSGSNWTTSYAYDDLNRITSRTYSNDGGVTAPVYFYYDSQSLPSGAPSYTRGSSIGRLVAVTYGSSSSNGTYRAYDKLGRVTEQWQRTDTTNYEIDAAYDLANGMTSQTYPGDGTARRSVSYSFDAAGRMSSLSTSAVTYNVGSFAAASVSSVSYAAQGGIASQTLGNGLVHAIGYNTRLQPTSIQLGSSGATMSLSYTYGTSSTNNGNITSIAYSGGGTSFTQDFTYDNLNRLATAQEQSGSSWTQTNGYDRYGNRTITAGVGSGTAPTFSSTTNRITTSGYSYDAAGNLTVDPSHAYTYDAENKILKLDTVLAYAYDGEGKRVRKYVGENTRFVYGIGGELLAEYNGSTNAITKEYLYGASGLTAVIDPTNGTEYLTPDHLGSPRVVTNSSATVTQRRDFMPFGEEVTSGAGRSSGSGWSSVSAPRQKFTGYERDSESGLDFAQARYFGCTLGRFSSLDPLQASAVADVPQSWNRYTYALNNPIRAIDPTGMKTEYVWKDFDKLSDEEKRVFNGSKIAVDKGKDSLSGKDLYERLKTVDGGKQLAGILNMTAALADIKFANGKSAINYVTGITGYKKGERIYANADAELNTQMEGISSKKAAADKRFIGPGGQDVEHKNDSTGVIDDVTFRENYDRGQIQMSFATSEKFGALDMDADERGKGCKGCSGTAHAWNAINGADPVNIYKALTGRPSGRTIQPSYEIKDK
;
A
#
# COMPACT_ATOMS: atom_id res chain seq x y z
N MET A 1 -28.02 -8.30 -7.31
CA MET A 1 -28.26 -9.72 -6.97
C MET A 1 -27.20 -10.09 -5.95
N SER A 2 -27.59 -10.44 -4.72
CA SER A 2 -26.65 -10.74 -3.64
C SER A 2 -26.22 -12.21 -3.72
N LEU A 3 -24.93 -12.48 -3.52
CA LEU A 3 -24.35 -13.81 -3.66
C LEU A 3 -24.92 -14.75 -2.59
N LYS A 4 -25.75 -15.73 -2.95
CA LYS A 4 -26.41 -16.58 -1.95
C LYS A 4 -25.58 -17.79 -1.52
N THR A 5 -24.96 -18.47 -2.47
CA THR A 5 -24.19 -19.68 -2.22
C THR A 5 -23.04 -19.77 -3.21
N VAL A 6 -21.87 -20.20 -2.74
CA VAL A 6 -20.74 -20.62 -3.58
C VAL A 6 -20.55 -22.11 -3.42
N TYR A 7 -20.42 -22.84 -4.53
CA TYR A 7 -20.08 -24.26 -4.55
C TYR A 7 -18.63 -24.42 -5.01
N GLU A 8 -17.78 -24.95 -4.13
CA GLU A 8 -16.41 -25.30 -4.43
C GLU A 8 -16.28 -26.82 -4.69
N PRO A 9 -15.31 -27.23 -5.52
CA PRO A 9 -15.00 -28.63 -5.73
C PRO A 9 -14.40 -29.25 -4.46
N ASP A 10 -14.80 -30.49 -4.14
CA ASP A 10 -14.07 -31.33 -3.22
C ASP A 10 -12.73 -31.82 -3.81
N SER A 11 -12.00 -32.63 -3.04
CA SER A 11 -10.74 -33.24 -3.48
C SER A 11 -10.89 -34.15 -4.71
N GLY A 12 -12.12 -34.63 -5.01
CA GLY A 12 -12.44 -35.41 -6.20
C GLY A 12 -12.88 -34.56 -7.39
N GLY A 13 -12.97 -33.23 -7.24
CA GLY A 13 -13.42 -32.30 -8.27
C GLY A 13 -14.93 -32.14 -8.38
N THR A 14 -15.71 -32.68 -7.45
CA THR A 14 -17.17 -32.55 -7.44
C THR A 14 -17.59 -31.28 -6.71
N LEU A 15 -18.41 -30.44 -7.33
CA LEU A 15 -18.91 -29.17 -6.75
C LEU A 15 -19.95 -29.40 -5.63
N ASN A 16 -19.53 -29.90 -4.48
CA ASN A 16 -20.40 -30.25 -3.35
C ASN A 16 -20.02 -29.54 -2.03
N VAL A 17 -18.97 -28.71 -2.02
CA VAL A 17 -18.57 -27.93 -0.85
C VAL A 17 -19.24 -26.55 -0.92
N ASN A 18 -20.40 -26.40 -0.28
CA ASN A 18 -21.14 -25.14 -0.28
C ASN A 18 -20.67 -24.17 0.83
N THR A 19 -20.71 -22.89 0.53
CA THR A 19 -20.69 -21.79 1.49
C THR A 19 -21.91 -20.91 1.26
N ASP A 20 -22.73 -20.76 2.30
CA ASP A 20 -23.99 -20.01 2.22
C ASP A 20 -23.87 -18.64 2.88
N TYR A 21 -24.54 -17.66 2.28
CA TYR A 21 -24.53 -16.27 2.67
C TYR A 21 -25.96 -15.75 2.84
N THR A 22 -26.19 -14.96 3.88
CA THR A 22 -27.45 -14.21 4.04
C THR A 22 -27.17 -12.73 4.18
N TYR A 23 -28.14 -11.91 3.78
CA TYR A 23 -28.02 -10.46 3.77
C TYR A 23 -29.29 -9.82 4.32
N ASP A 24 -29.16 -8.61 4.85
CA ASP A 24 -30.31 -7.77 5.15
C ASP A 24 -30.87 -7.09 3.89
N VAL A 25 -31.91 -6.27 4.07
CA VAL A 25 -32.57 -5.54 2.98
C VAL A 25 -31.69 -4.43 2.37
N LEU A 26 -30.61 -4.03 3.05
CA LEU A 26 -29.62 -3.06 2.57
C LEU A 26 -28.41 -3.74 1.92
N ASN A 27 -28.45 -5.07 1.77
CA ASN A 27 -27.35 -5.93 1.29
C ASN A 27 -26.11 -5.96 2.18
N ASN A 28 -26.26 -5.72 3.48
CA ASN A 28 -25.20 -6.02 4.45
C ASN A 28 -25.17 -7.53 4.72
N LEU A 29 -23.96 -8.11 4.77
CA LEU A 29 -23.75 -9.55 4.96
C LEU A 29 -24.08 -9.94 6.40
N LEU A 30 -25.14 -10.70 6.65
CA LEU A 30 -25.55 -11.10 8.00
C LEU A 30 -24.88 -12.39 8.47
N THR A 31 -24.82 -13.41 7.61
CA THR A 31 -24.25 -14.71 8.00
C THR A 31 -23.40 -15.32 6.89
N VAL A 32 -22.36 -16.04 7.31
CA VAL A 32 -21.57 -16.93 6.44
C VAL A 32 -21.57 -18.31 7.09
N SER A 33 -22.07 -19.31 6.38
CA SER A 33 -22.13 -20.69 6.86
C SER A 33 -21.27 -21.59 5.99
N GLN A 34 -20.18 -22.10 6.58
CA GLN A 34 -19.21 -23.00 5.97
C GLN A 34 -19.17 -24.29 6.77
N GLY A 35 -19.91 -25.32 6.37
CA GLY A 35 -19.95 -26.58 7.13
C GLY A 35 -20.32 -26.36 8.59
N SER A 36 -19.40 -26.63 9.52
CA SER A 36 -19.59 -26.44 10.97
C SER A 36 -19.29 -25.01 11.47
N GLN A 37 -18.71 -24.15 10.62
CA GLN A 37 -18.35 -22.78 10.97
C GLN A 37 -19.47 -21.82 10.54
N THR A 38 -20.00 -21.06 11.49
CA THR A 38 -20.93 -19.96 11.20
C THR A 38 -20.35 -18.66 11.71
N ARG A 39 -20.34 -17.65 10.85
CA ARG A 39 -20.00 -16.27 11.19
C ARG A 39 -21.25 -15.43 11.13
N THR A 40 -21.42 -14.51 12.07
CA THR A 40 -22.56 -13.60 12.09
C THR A 40 -22.10 -12.16 12.26
N PHE A 41 -22.75 -11.26 11.52
CA PHE A 41 -22.46 -9.84 11.54
C PHE A 41 -23.76 -9.07 11.81
N SER A 42 -23.67 -8.08 12.70
CA SER A 42 -24.77 -7.17 13.00
C SER A 42 -24.38 -5.77 12.59
N TYR A 43 -25.38 -5.00 12.13
CA TYR A 43 -25.19 -3.63 11.65
C TYR A 43 -26.18 -2.71 12.34
N ASP A 44 -25.85 -1.42 12.39
CA ASP A 44 -26.83 -0.39 12.69
C ASP A 44 -27.61 0.03 11.43
N ASN A 45 -28.56 0.95 11.61
CA ASN A 45 -29.40 1.46 10.51
C ASN A 45 -28.62 2.26 9.44
N LEU A 46 -27.32 2.52 9.64
CA LEU A 46 -26.43 3.18 8.68
C LEU A 46 -25.48 2.16 8.01
N SER A 47 -25.78 0.86 8.12
CA SER A 47 -24.94 -0.22 7.59
C SER A 47 -23.53 -0.28 8.17
N ARG A 48 -23.32 0.27 9.37
CA ARG A 48 -22.03 0.18 10.08
C ARG A 48 -22.01 -1.09 10.93
N LEU A 49 -20.94 -1.87 10.84
CA LEU A 49 -20.78 -3.14 11.55
C LEU A 49 -20.70 -2.91 13.07
N THR A 50 -21.69 -3.34 13.84
CA THR A 50 -21.72 -3.19 15.31
C THR A 50 -21.22 -4.44 16.04
N GLN A 51 -21.27 -5.61 15.41
CA GLN A 51 -20.77 -6.86 15.98
C GLN A 51 -20.35 -7.84 14.90
N ALA A 52 -19.24 -8.53 15.12
CA ALA A 52 -18.83 -9.70 14.36
C ALA A 52 -18.58 -10.88 15.32
N VAL A 53 -19.22 -12.01 15.06
CA VAL A 53 -18.97 -13.27 15.78
C VAL A 53 -18.28 -14.22 14.82
N ASN A 54 -17.03 -14.54 15.11
CA ASN A 54 -16.22 -15.46 14.31
C ASN A 54 -15.84 -16.69 15.14
N PRO A 55 -15.83 -17.88 14.55
CA PRO A 55 -15.38 -19.07 15.25
C PRO A 55 -13.93 -18.98 15.74
N GLU A 56 -13.07 -18.25 15.02
CA GLU A 56 -11.65 -18.14 15.34
C GLU A 56 -11.32 -17.08 16.38
N SER A 57 -12.18 -16.08 16.58
CA SER A 57 -11.90 -14.89 17.43
C SER A 57 -13.05 -14.52 18.36
N GLY A 58 -14.03 -15.40 18.56
CA GLY A 58 -15.21 -15.09 19.35
C GLY A 58 -15.97 -13.85 18.86
N THR A 59 -16.54 -13.11 19.82
CA THR A 59 -17.32 -11.90 19.53
C THR A 59 -16.45 -10.65 19.63
N VAL A 60 -16.48 -9.83 18.58
CA VAL A 60 -15.92 -8.48 18.56
C VAL A 60 -17.06 -7.48 18.37
N SER A 61 -17.13 -6.47 19.23
CA SER A 61 -18.18 -5.44 19.16
C SER A 61 -17.57 -4.07 18.86
N TYR A 62 -18.33 -3.24 18.13
CA TYR A 62 -17.92 -1.93 17.64
C TYR A 62 -18.94 -0.88 18.06
N GLY A 63 -18.43 0.25 18.56
CA GLY A 63 -19.23 1.42 18.91
C GLY A 63 -18.90 2.58 17.98
N TYR A 64 -19.91 3.41 17.67
CA TYR A 64 -19.73 4.59 16.81
C TYR A 64 -20.38 5.82 17.41
N ASP A 65 -19.80 6.98 17.12
CA ASP A 65 -20.45 8.27 17.38
C ASP A 65 -21.49 8.62 16.29
N PRO A 66 -22.27 9.71 16.47
CA PRO A 66 -23.21 10.19 15.47
C PRO A 66 -22.57 10.65 14.14
N ASN A 67 -21.29 10.97 14.13
CA ASN A 67 -20.56 11.44 12.94
C ASN A 67 -20.03 10.29 12.07
N GLY A 68 -20.11 9.04 12.52
CA GLY A 68 -19.57 7.91 11.78
C GLY A 68 -18.30 7.32 12.35
N ASN A 69 -17.68 7.96 13.34
CA ASN A 69 -16.37 7.57 13.82
C ASN A 69 -16.47 6.36 14.75
N LEU A 70 -15.54 5.42 14.62
CA LEU A 70 -15.45 4.25 15.50
C LEU A 70 -14.96 4.71 16.87
N THR A 71 -15.77 4.59 17.93
CA THR A 71 -15.39 5.03 19.29
C THR A 71 -14.83 3.91 20.14
N SER A 72 -15.20 2.65 19.87
CA SER A 72 -14.75 1.51 20.66
C SER A 72 -14.69 0.22 19.84
N LYS A 73 -13.70 -0.62 20.14
CA LYS A 73 -13.59 -2.02 19.69
C LYS A 73 -13.37 -2.90 20.93
N VAL A 74 -14.29 -3.81 21.18
CA VAL A 74 -14.23 -4.75 22.32
C VAL A 74 -13.95 -6.15 21.78
N ASP A 75 -12.86 -6.77 22.21
CA ASP A 75 -12.45 -8.12 21.80
C ASP A 75 -12.72 -9.17 22.91
N PRO A 76 -12.65 -10.49 22.62
CA PRO A 76 -13.09 -11.52 23.57
C PRO A 76 -12.07 -11.84 24.67
N ARG A 77 -10.86 -11.27 24.66
CA ARG A 77 -9.87 -11.50 25.72
C ARG A 77 -10.34 -10.81 26.99
N THR A 78 -10.13 -11.46 28.13
CA THR A 78 -10.56 -10.92 29.42
C THR A 78 -9.43 -10.81 30.41
N THR A 79 -9.42 -9.73 31.19
CA THR A 79 -8.63 -9.64 32.43
C THR A 79 -9.60 -9.38 33.56
N SER A 80 -9.54 -10.20 34.62
CA SER A 80 -10.44 -10.07 35.78
C SER A 80 -11.94 -10.05 35.42
N GLY A 81 -12.33 -10.79 34.38
CA GLY A 81 -13.73 -10.89 33.92
C GLY A 81 -14.20 -9.77 32.98
N SER A 82 -13.39 -8.76 32.70
CA SER A 82 -13.73 -7.66 31.77
C SER A 82 -13.01 -7.83 30.43
N ASN A 83 -13.74 -7.63 29.34
CA ASN A 83 -13.20 -7.70 27.98
C ASN A 83 -12.21 -6.58 27.69
N TRP A 84 -11.15 -6.90 26.95
CA TRP A 84 -10.20 -5.93 26.42
C TRP A 84 -10.92 -4.97 25.48
N THR A 85 -10.68 -3.67 25.68
CA THR A 85 -11.36 -2.61 24.93
C THR A 85 -10.37 -1.58 24.43
N THR A 86 -10.36 -1.35 23.11
CA THR A 86 -9.69 -0.23 22.46
C THR A 86 -10.69 0.90 22.27
N SER A 87 -10.36 2.09 22.76
CA SER A 87 -11.19 3.29 22.63
C SER A 87 -10.50 4.33 21.76
N TYR A 88 -11.26 5.01 20.92
CA TYR A 88 -10.77 5.99 19.96
C TYR A 88 -11.40 7.36 20.27
N ALA A 89 -10.59 8.41 20.21
CA ALA A 89 -11.06 9.79 20.33
C ALA A 89 -10.79 10.56 19.04
N TYR A 90 -11.58 11.60 18.80
CA TYR A 90 -11.54 12.42 17.60
C TYR A 90 -11.59 13.90 17.96
N ASP A 91 -11.08 14.75 17.09
CA ASP A 91 -11.30 16.20 17.15
C ASP A 91 -12.59 16.61 16.42
N ASP A 92 -12.93 17.90 16.47
CA ASP A 92 -14.14 18.45 15.84
C ASP A 92 -14.14 18.31 14.30
N LEU A 93 -13.00 17.98 13.69
CA LEU A 93 -12.85 17.70 12.26
C LEU A 93 -12.91 16.20 11.95
N ASN A 94 -13.31 15.37 12.92
CA ASN A 94 -13.36 13.90 12.83
C ASN A 94 -11.99 13.25 12.56
N ARG A 95 -10.90 13.90 12.95
CA ARG A 95 -9.55 13.32 12.88
C ARG A 95 -9.25 12.61 14.18
N ILE A 96 -8.71 11.39 14.09
CA ILE A 96 -8.37 10.59 15.28
C ILE A 96 -7.31 11.31 16.13
N THR A 97 -7.52 11.45 17.43
CA THR A 97 -6.60 12.11 18.36
C THR A 97 -5.94 11.14 19.33
N SER A 98 -6.61 10.02 19.65
CA SER A 98 -6.01 8.98 20.48
C SER A 98 -6.59 7.59 20.25
N ARG A 99 -5.78 6.59 20.57
CA ARG A 99 -6.20 5.20 20.85
C ARG A 99 -5.76 4.82 22.24
N THR A 100 -6.68 4.34 23.06
CA THR A 100 -6.40 3.93 24.44
C THR A 100 -6.91 2.52 24.66
N TYR A 101 -6.29 1.81 25.60
CA TYR A 101 -6.57 0.40 25.87
C TYR A 101 -6.96 0.25 27.33
N SER A 102 -8.00 -0.56 27.57
CA SER A 102 -8.50 -0.85 28.90
C SER A 102 -8.75 -2.34 29.06
N ASN A 103 -8.66 -2.80 30.31
CA ASN A 103 -8.77 -4.21 30.69
C ASN A 103 -7.71 -5.14 30.09
N ASP A 104 -6.69 -4.61 29.41
CA ASP A 104 -5.56 -5.39 28.87
C ASP A 104 -4.45 -5.66 29.89
N GLY A 105 -4.68 -5.30 31.16
CA GLY A 105 -3.66 -5.38 32.21
C GLY A 105 -2.59 -4.28 32.12
N GLY A 106 -2.80 -3.24 31.31
CA GLY A 106 -1.86 -2.14 31.14
C GLY A 106 -0.63 -2.52 30.31
N VAL A 107 -0.73 -3.56 29.47
CA VAL A 107 0.38 -4.04 28.64
C VAL A 107 0.57 -3.20 27.37
N THR A 108 -0.49 -2.54 26.89
CA THR A 108 -0.47 -1.73 25.67
C THR A 108 -0.45 -0.25 26.03
N ALA A 109 0.52 0.50 25.51
CA ALA A 109 0.59 1.93 25.76
C ALA A 109 -0.40 2.68 24.85
N PRO A 110 -0.99 3.80 25.29
CA PRO A 110 -1.88 4.60 24.45
C PRO A 110 -1.13 5.21 23.26
N VAL A 111 -1.85 5.46 22.17
CA VAL A 111 -1.34 6.15 20.98
C VAL A 111 -1.97 7.52 20.88
N TYR A 112 -1.17 8.55 20.61
CA TYR A 112 -1.65 9.91 20.39
C TYR A 112 -1.28 10.40 18.99
N PHE A 113 -2.21 11.14 18.37
CA PHE A 113 -2.06 11.70 17.04
C PHE A 113 -2.12 13.22 17.15
N TYR A 114 -1.13 13.89 16.58
CA TYR A 114 -0.99 15.34 16.64
C TYR A 114 -1.10 15.93 15.24
N TYR A 115 -1.88 16.99 15.10
CA TYR A 115 -2.11 17.66 13.83
C TYR A 115 -1.66 19.11 13.86
N ASP A 116 -1.48 19.68 12.67
CA ASP A 116 -1.32 21.12 12.50
C ASP A 116 -0.15 21.67 13.34
N SER A 117 -0.41 22.73 14.12
CA SER A 117 0.52 23.38 15.03
C SER A 117 0.38 22.93 16.49
N GLN A 118 -0.32 21.81 16.78
CA GLN A 118 -0.52 21.33 18.15
C GLN A 118 0.81 21.12 18.89
N SER A 119 0.84 21.42 20.19
CA SER A 119 2.02 21.18 21.03
C SER A 119 2.35 19.69 21.06
N LEU A 120 3.63 19.35 20.85
CA LEU A 120 4.12 17.98 20.93
C LEU A 120 4.48 17.63 22.38
N PRO A 121 4.40 16.35 22.75
CA PRO A 121 4.76 15.87 24.08
C PRO A 121 6.26 16.05 24.36
N SER A 122 6.62 16.00 25.64
CA SER A 122 8.02 16.11 26.08
C SER A 122 8.89 15.02 25.44
N GLY A 123 10.10 15.38 25.04
CA GLY A 123 11.05 14.50 24.36
C GLY A 123 10.86 14.41 22.85
N ALA A 124 9.80 15.00 22.28
CA ALA A 124 9.68 15.12 20.83
C ALA A 124 10.90 15.86 20.23
N PRO A 125 11.38 15.47 19.03
CA PRO A 125 12.43 16.20 18.32
C PRO A 125 11.98 17.64 18.02
N SER A 126 12.94 18.54 17.99
CA SER A 126 12.73 19.93 17.57
C SER A 126 12.96 20.04 16.07
N TYR A 127 11.94 20.41 15.30
CA TYR A 127 12.00 20.54 13.85
C TYR A 127 10.94 21.54 13.34
N THR A 128 11.09 22.01 12.10
CA THR A 128 10.14 22.94 11.48
C THR A 128 9.11 22.18 10.67
N ARG A 129 7.83 22.24 11.06
CA ARG A 129 6.76 21.42 10.44
C ARG A 129 6.37 21.83 9.02
N GLY A 130 6.83 22.99 8.55
CA GLY A 130 6.47 23.54 7.26
C GLY A 130 4.95 23.73 7.10
N SER A 131 4.40 23.32 5.97
CA SER A 131 2.97 23.46 5.64
C SER A 131 2.12 22.40 6.33
N SER A 132 2.00 22.49 7.65
CA SER A 132 1.40 21.45 8.50
C SER A 132 -0.13 21.54 8.71
N ILE A 133 -0.76 22.66 8.35
CA ILE A 133 -2.22 22.83 8.52
C ILE A 133 -2.97 21.74 7.75
N GLY A 134 -3.92 21.11 8.43
CA GLY A 134 -4.70 19.97 7.95
C GLY A 134 -4.00 18.61 8.03
N ARG A 135 -2.76 18.53 8.52
CA ARG A 135 -1.90 17.34 8.38
C ARG A 135 -1.49 16.74 9.72
N LEU A 136 -1.33 15.42 9.73
CA LEU A 136 -0.81 14.64 10.86
C LEU A 136 0.69 14.89 11.00
N VAL A 137 1.10 15.61 12.04
CA VAL A 137 2.51 15.97 12.26
C VAL A 137 3.22 15.03 13.20
N ALA A 138 2.52 14.28 14.05
CA ALA A 138 3.14 13.25 14.86
C ALA A 138 2.19 12.12 15.27
N VAL A 139 2.76 10.94 15.46
CA VAL A 139 2.13 9.79 16.12
C VAL A 139 3.06 9.33 17.22
N THR A 140 2.57 9.25 18.46
CA THR A 140 3.39 8.83 19.61
C THR A 140 2.79 7.63 20.32
N TYR A 141 3.65 6.79 20.88
CA TYR A 141 3.30 5.61 21.67
C TYR A 141 3.70 5.85 23.13
N GLY A 142 2.73 5.74 24.03
CA GLY A 142 2.86 6.10 25.44
C GLY A 142 2.79 7.62 25.70
N SER A 143 2.58 7.98 26.95
CA SER A 143 2.42 9.38 27.40
C SER A 143 3.72 10.20 27.40
N SER A 144 4.88 9.55 27.33
CA SER A 144 6.21 10.17 27.30
C SER A 144 6.89 10.16 25.93
N SER A 145 6.18 9.73 24.87
CA SER A 145 6.69 9.70 23.49
C SER A 145 7.98 8.86 23.35
N SER A 146 8.08 7.71 24.03
CA SER A 146 9.28 6.86 23.94
C SER A 146 9.47 6.34 22.52
N ASN A 147 8.38 5.99 21.83
CA ASN A 147 8.40 5.68 20.40
C ASN A 147 7.46 6.64 19.66
N GLY A 148 7.88 7.19 18.52
CA GLY A 148 6.99 8.04 17.73
C GLY A 148 7.56 8.46 16.39
N THR A 149 6.68 8.89 15.50
CA THR A 149 7.02 9.40 14.16
C THR A 149 6.56 10.84 14.06
N TYR A 150 7.41 11.73 13.55
CA TYR A 150 7.16 13.17 13.43
C TYR A 150 7.47 13.62 12.00
N ARG A 151 6.67 14.54 11.45
CA ARG A 151 6.71 14.88 10.02
C ARG A 151 6.63 16.37 9.76
N ALA A 152 7.41 16.83 8.80
CA ALA A 152 7.31 18.16 8.18
C ALA A 152 6.88 18.06 6.72
N TYR A 153 6.26 19.13 6.23
CA TYR A 153 5.63 19.16 4.92
C TYR A 153 6.05 20.37 4.08
N ASP A 154 6.23 20.15 2.78
CA ASP A 154 6.26 21.25 1.82
C ASP A 154 4.85 21.75 1.46
N LYS A 155 4.78 22.79 0.62
CA LYS A 155 3.52 23.41 0.19
C LYS A 155 2.59 22.46 -0.57
N LEU A 156 3.12 21.39 -1.17
CA LEU A 156 2.34 20.36 -1.86
C LEU A 156 1.89 19.25 -0.89
N GLY A 157 2.27 19.34 0.39
CA GLY A 157 1.90 18.39 1.42
C GLY A 157 2.73 17.10 1.43
N ARG A 158 3.90 17.12 0.80
CA ARG A 158 4.82 15.97 0.76
C ARG A 158 5.73 16.02 1.98
N VAL A 159 6.07 14.86 2.52
CA VAL A 159 6.93 14.77 3.71
C VAL A 159 8.36 15.10 3.30
N THR A 160 8.88 16.24 3.74
CA THR A 160 10.27 16.65 3.45
C THR A 160 11.25 16.25 4.54
N GLU A 161 10.75 16.05 5.75
CA GLU A 161 11.53 15.67 6.93
C GLU A 161 10.65 14.74 7.76
N GLN A 162 11.23 13.62 8.20
CA GLN A 162 10.64 12.68 9.13
C GLN A 162 11.64 12.42 10.25
N TRP A 163 11.15 12.46 11.49
CA TRP A 163 11.88 11.94 12.61
C TRP A 163 11.21 10.69 13.14
N GLN A 164 12.00 9.64 13.35
CA GLN A 164 11.58 8.51 14.16
C GLN A 164 12.25 8.60 15.52
N ARG A 165 11.48 8.47 16.59
CA ARG A 165 11.97 8.32 17.95
C ARG A 165 11.77 6.88 18.39
N THR A 166 12.81 6.28 18.96
CA THR A 166 12.75 4.95 19.58
C THR A 166 13.51 4.98 20.90
N ASP A 167 12.86 4.50 21.97
CA ASP A 167 13.29 4.68 23.36
C ASP A 167 13.46 6.17 23.74
N THR A 168 14.66 6.73 23.51
CA THR A 168 14.99 8.14 23.75
C THR A 168 15.77 8.78 22.60
N THR A 169 16.10 8.00 21.57
CA THR A 169 16.93 8.42 20.45
C THR A 169 16.04 8.92 19.31
N ASN A 170 16.45 10.03 18.70
CA ASN A 170 15.81 10.58 17.52
C ASN A 170 16.65 10.26 16.27
N TYR A 171 15.98 9.80 15.21
CA TYR A 171 16.56 9.47 13.92
C TYR A 171 15.93 10.36 12.85
N GLU A 172 16.75 11.14 12.17
CA GLU A 172 16.34 12.10 11.17
C GLU A 172 16.38 11.49 9.75
N ILE A 173 15.33 11.72 8.98
CA ILE A 173 15.22 11.33 7.58
C ILE A 173 14.75 12.54 6.79
N ASP A 174 15.43 12.89 5.72
CA ASP A 174 15.01 13.97 4.82
C ASP A 174 14.64 13.43 3.45
N ALA A 175 13.77 14.15 2.74
CA ALA A 175 13.48 13.89 1.34
C ALA A 175 13.37 15.17 0.53
N ALA A 176 13.84 15.07 -0.71
CA ALA A 176 13.60 16.06 -1.75
C ALA A 176 12.77 15.45 -2.87
N TYR A 177 12.04 16.30 -3.58
CA TYR A 177 11.14 15.88 -4.65
C TYR A 177 11.27 16.82 -5.84
N ASP A 178 11.01 16.30 -7.03
CA ASP A 178 10.83 17.10 -8.23
C ASP A 178 9.41 17.74 -8.30
N LEU A 179 9.14 18.50 -9.36
CA LEU A 179 7.83 19.10 -9.60
C LEU A 179 6.77 18.07 -10.08
N ALA A 180 7.20 16.88 -10.50
CA ALA A 180 6.35 15.76 -10.91
C ALA A 180 5.99 14.82 -9.75
N ASN A 181 6.32 15.19 -8.51
CA ASN A 181 6.07 14.43 -7.28
C ASN A 181 6.95 13.17 -7.10
N GLY A 182 7.99 12.99 -7.91
CA GLY A 182 9.01 11.96 -7.72
C GLY A 182 9.98 12.34 -6.62
N MET A 183 10.27 11.42 -5.68
CA MET A 183 11.29 11.63 -4.64
C MET A 183 12.67 11.53 -5.28
N THR A 184 13.39 12.66 -5.39
CA THR A 184 14.70 12.75 -6.04
C THR A 184 15.85 12.46 -5.10
N SER A 185 15.65 12.59 -3.79
CA SER A 185 16.62 12.12 -2.80
C SER A 185 15.97 11.76 -1.49
N GLN A 186 16.62 10.85 -0.75
CA GLN A 186 16.31 10.55 0.64
C GLN A 186 17.61 10.49 1.45
N THR A 187 17.71 11.31 2.49
CA THR A 187 18.85 11.29 3.42
C THR A 187 18.49 10.42 4.61
N TYR A 188 19.27 9.36 4.81
CA TYR A 188 19.06 8.34 5.82
C TYR A 188 19.43 8.88 7.21
N PRO A 189 18.98 8.19 8.28
CA PRO A 189 19.51 8.46 9.60
C PRO A 189 21.00 8.12 9.63
N GLY A 190 21.75 8.75 10.53
CA GLY A 190 23.21 8.55 10.60
C GLY A 190 23.74 8.56 12.03
N ASP A 191 24.97 9.02 12.19
CA ASP A 191 25.67 9.15 13.48
C ASP A 191 26.23 10.56 13.60
N GLY A 192 25.58 11.37 14.45
CA GLY A 192 25.86 12.81 14.53
C GLY A 192 25.55 13.51 13.20
N THR A 193 26.55 14.18 12.62
CA THR A 193 26.42 14.91 11.36
C THR A 193 26.69 14.05 10.12
N ALA A 194 27.29 12.87 10.28
CA ALA A 194 27.50 11.95 9.18
C ALA A 194 26.19 11.26 8.86
N ARG A 195 25.69 11.42 7.62
CA ARG A 195 24.44 10.82 7.12
C ARG A 195 24.59 10.49 5.64
N ARG A 196 24.04 9.36 5.21
CA ARG A 196 24.00 9.01 3.79
C ARG A 196 22.85 9.71 3.09
N SER A 197 23.13 10.29 1.92
CA SER A 197 22.09 10.70 0.97
C SER A 197 22.02 9.70 -0.19
N VAL A 198 20.80 9.29 -0.51
CA VAL A 198 20.48 8.46 -1.68
C VAL A 198 19.82 9.35 -2.71
N SER A 199 20.37 9.40 -3.92
CA SER A 199 19.80 10.15 -5.04
C SER A 199 19.11 9.19 -6.01
N TYR A 200 17.92 9.58 -6.47
CA TYR A 200 17.11 8.86 -7.43
C TYR A 200 16.98 9.69 -8.71
N SER A 201 17.07 9.03 -9.86
CA SER A 201 16.71 9.63 -11.14
C SER A 201 15.53 8.89 -11.74
N PHE A 202 14.75 9.59 -12.56
CA PHE A 202 13.57 9.04 -13.22
C PHE A 202 13.69 9.16 -14.74
N ASP A 203 13.06 8.24 -15.46
CA ASP A 203 12.87 8.33 -16.91
C ASP A 203 11.74 9.31 -17.25
N ALA A 204 11.50 9.55 -18.55
CA ALA A 204 10.44 10.46 -19.00
C ALA A 204 9.02 10.01 -18.63
N ALA A 205 8.84 8.75 -18.17
CA ALA A 205 7.58 8.21 -17.69
C ALA A 205 7.45 8.26 -16.15
N GLY A 206 8.41 8.88 -15.45
CA GLY A 206 8.42 9.01 -13.99
C GLY A 206 8.82 7.72 -13.26
N ARG A 207 9.42 6.74 -13.94
CA ARG A 207 9.90 5.50 -13.33
C ARG A 207 11.38 5.60 -13.02
N MET A 208 11.85 4.99 -11.94
CA MET A 208 13.25 5.11 -11.51
C MET A 208 14.21 4.60 -12.59
N SER A 209 15.11 5.44 -13.08
CA SER A 209 16.11 5.08 -14.10
C SER A 209 17.48 4.74 -13.50
N SER A 210 17.78 5.28 -12.32
CA SER A 210 18.98 4.98 -11.54
C SER A 210 18.82 5.38 -10.07
N LEU A 211 19.70 4.84 -9.24
CA LEU A 211 19.94 5.33 -7.88
C LEU A 211 21.44 5.34 -7.58
N SER A 212 21.89 6.23 -6.72
CA SER A 212 23.29 6.29 -6.29
C SER A 212 23.47 6.87 -4.91
N THR A 213 24.50 6.44 -4.19
CA THR A 213 24.92 6.96 -2.90
C THR A 213 26.42 7.23 -2.88
N SER A 214 26.86 8.12 -2.00
CA SER A 214 28.28 8.25 -1.67
C SER A 214 28.65 7.37 -0.48
N ALA A 215 29.93 7.04 -0.36
CA ALA A 215 30.46 6.40 0.83
C ALA A 215 30.35 7.38 2.02
N VAL A 216 30.06 6.85 3.20
CA VAL A 216 29.96 7.62 4.44
C VAL A 216 30.77 6.90 5.51
N THR A 217 31.51 7.64 6.33
CA THR A 217 32.22 7.07 7.48
C THR A 217 31.48 7.48 8.74
N TYR A 218 30.96 6.48 9.47
CA TYR A 218 30.39 6.64 10.80
C TYR A 218 31.44 6.28 11.86
N ASN A 219 31.14 6.48 13.15
CA ASN A 219 32.10 6.16 14.23
C ASN A 219 32.48 4.67 14.28
N VAL A 220 31.63 3.80 13.74
CA VAL A 220 31.87 2.34 13.67
C VAL A 220 32.67 1.88 12.44
N GLY A 221 32.94 2.77 11.48
CA GLY A 221 33.67 2.43 10.26
C GLY A 221 33.03 3.00 8.99
N SER A 222 33.65 2.67 7.85
CA SER A 222 33.23 3.16 6.54
C SER A 222 32.14 2.28 5.92
N PHE A 223 31.05 2.92 5.55
CA PHE A 223 29.97 2.33 4.77
C PHE A 223 30.18 2.73 3.31
N ALA A 224 30.41 1.74 2.46
CA ALA A 224 30.75 1.95 1.06
C ALA A 224 29.61 2.60 0.26
N ALA A 225 29.95 3.14 -0.92
CA ALA A 225 28.96 3.61 -1.88
C ALA A 225 28.21 2.44 -2.51
N ALA A 226 27.01 2.71 -3.02
CA ALA A 226 26.23 1.77 -3.82
C ALA A 226 25.46 2.50 -4.91
N SER A 227 25.16 1.77 -5.99
CA SER A 227 24.41 2.33 -7.11
C SER A 227 23.65 1.27 -7.89
N VAL A 228 22.65 1.73 -8.63
CA VAL A 228 21.97 1.00 -9.69
C VAL A 228 21.85 1.94 -10.87
N SER A 229 22.12 1.46 -12.07
CA SER A 229 22.04 2.25 -13.30
C SER A 229 21.33 1.47 -14.39
N SER A 230 21.00 2.17 -15.48
CA SER A 230 20.43 1.56 -16.68
C SER A 230 19.17 0.74 -16.40
N VAL A 231 18.33 1.21 -15.47
CA VAL A 231 17.06 0.54 -15.18
C VAL A 231 16.16 0.68 -16.41
N SER A 232 15.74 -0.44 -16.95
CA SER A 232 14.82 -0.53 -18.07
C SER A 232 13.58 -1.32 -17.67
N TYR A 233 12.48 -1.03 -18.35
CA TYR A 233 11.17 -1.55 -18.01
C TYR A 233 10.51 -2.20 -19.21
N ALA A 234 9.80 -3.29 -18.96
CA ALA A 234 8.89 -3.89 -19.89
C ALA A 234 7.63 -3.03 -20.05
N ALA A 235 6.81 -3.37 -21.05
CA ALA A 235 5.57 -2.71 -21.43
C ALA A 235 4.64 -2.34 -20.28
N GLN A 236 4.49 -3.29 -19.37
CA GLN A 236 3.58 -3.26 -18.23
C GLN A 236 4.15 -2.49 -17.03
N GLY A 237 5.35 -1.91 -17.17
CA GLY A 237 6.03 -1.19 -16.08
C GLY A 237 6.82 -2.09 -15.13
N GLY A 238 6.82 -3.41 -15.33
CA GLY A 238 7.74 -4.31 -14.64
C GLY A 238 9.19 -4.12 -15.11
N ILE A 239 10.18 -4.41 -14.27
CA ILE A 239 11.59 -4.27 -14.63
C ILE A 239 11.93 -5.27 -15.74
N ALA A 240 12.61 -4.81 -16.78
CA ALA A 240 13.22 -5.67 -17.80
C ALA A 240 14.70 -5.88 -17.53
N SER A 241 15.42 -4.84 -17.09
CA SER A 241 16.81 -4.98 -16.64
C SER A 241 17.23 -3.85 -15.70
N GLN A 242 18.29 -4.08 -14.93
CA GLN A 242 19.03 -3.06 -14.20
C GLN A 242 20.48 -3.49 -14.03
N THR A 243 21.40 -2.54 -13.99
CA THR A 243 22.84 -2.78 -13.74
C THR A 243 23.17 -2.39 -12.31
N LEU A 244 23.58 -3.37 -11.50
CA LEU A 244 24.01 -3.16 -10.12
C LEU A 244 25.38 -2.47 -10.10
N GLY A 245 25.71 -1.76 -9.02
CA GLY A 245 26.96 -1.01 -8.92
C GLY A 245 28.23 -1.86 -8.91
N ASN A 246 28.11 -3.19 -8.77
CA ASN A 246 29.19 -4.15 -8.98
C ASN A 246 29.33 -4.62 -10.44
N GLY A 247 28.54 -4.08 -11.37
CA GLY A 247 28.60 -4.37 -12.80
C GLY A 247 27.78 -5.58 -13.26
N LEU A 248 27.14 -6.32 -12.33
CA LEU A 248 26.22 -7.40 -12.72
C LEU A 248 24.88 -6.83 -13.19
N VAL A 249 24.30 -7.46 -14.21
CA VAL A 249 22.99 -7.10 -14.75
C VAL A 249 21.95 -8.07 -14.19
N HIS A 250 20.94 -7.53 -13.52
CA HIS A 250 19.73 -8.25 -13.14
C HIS A 250 18.69 -8.03 -14.25
N ALA A 251 18.31 -9.08 -14.98
CA ALA A 251 17.39 -9.03 -16.11
C ALA A 251 16.19 -9.97 -15.90
N ILE A 252 15.02 -9.54 -16.40
CA ILE A 252 13.77 -10.30 -16.34
C ILE A 252 13.20 -10.44 -17.75
N GLY A 253 13.03 -11.67 -18.21
CA GLY A 253 12.33 -11.98 -19.45
C GLY A 253 10.84 -12.13 -19.21
N TYR A 254 10.01 -11.69 -20.16
CA TYR A 254 8.56 -11.86 -20.11
C TYR A 254 8.04 -12.55 -21.38
N ASN A 255 6.96 -13.32 -21.24
CA ASN A 255 6.20 -13.83 -22.40
C ASN A 255 5.19 -12.79 -22.90
N THR A 256 4.43 -13.15 -23.95
CA THR A 256 3.38 -12.30 -24.54
C THR A 256 2.18 -12.06 -23.61
N ARG A 257 2.06 -12.82 -22.51
CA ARG A 257 1.08 -12.60 -21.43
C ARG A 257 1.64 -11.74 -20.30
N LEU A 258 2.82 -11.14 -20.48
CA LEU A 258 3.50 -10.30 -19.49
C LEU A 258 3.89 -11.07 -18.22
N GLN A 259 3.97 -12.39 -18.28
CA GLN A 259 4.41 -13.24 -17.19
C GLN A 259 5.92 -13.41 -17.25
N PRO A 260 6.66 -13.34 -16.13
CA PRO A 260 8.09 -13.58 -16.12
C PRO A 260 8.41 -15.00 -16.59
N THR A 261 9.30 -15.14 -17.57
CA THR A 261 9.81 -16.42 -18.08
C THR A 261 11.23 -16.69 -17.63
N SER A 262 11.99 -15.64 -17.28
CA SER A 262 13.32 -15.80 -16.71
C SER A 262 13.68 -14.66 -15.77
N ILE A 263 14.52 -14.96 -14.78
CA ILE A 263 15.27 -13.97 -14.00
C ILE A 263 16.75 -14.37 -14.06
N GLN A 264 17.60 -13.45 -14.48
CA GLN A 264 19.01 -13.69 -14.68
C GLN A 264 19.86 -12.63 -13.99
N LEU A 265 21.00 -13.06 -13.44
CA LEU A 265 22.04 -12.20 -12.90
C LEU A 265 23.36 -12.54 -13.60
N GLY A 266 24.08 -11.57 -14.16
CA GLY A 266 25.38 -11.82 -14.77
C GLY A 266 25.99 -10.63 -15.51
N SER A 267 27.28 -10.73 -15.84
CA SER A 267 28.00 -9.77 -16.70
C SER A 267 28.47 -10.41 -18.03
N SER A 268 28.78 -11.70 -18.03
CA SER A 268 29.00 -12.57 -19.19
C SER A 268 28.68 -14.01 -18.77
N GLY A 269 27.58 -14.57 -19.29
CA GLY A 269 26.95 -15.77 -18.72
C GLY A 269 26.23 -15.48 -17.40
N ALA A 270 25.33 -16.38 -16.99
CA ALA A 270 24.47 -16.17 -15.83
C ALA A 270 25.12 -16.70 -14.53
N THR A 271 25.44 -15.80 -13.59
CA THR A 271 25.76 -16.10 -12.16
C THR A 271 24.59 -16.79 -11.47
N MET A 272 23.37 -16.44 -11.89
CA MET A 272 22.12 -17.12 -11.58
C MET A 272 21.19 -17.02 -12.77
N SER A 273 20.49 -18.10 -13.09
CA SER A 273 19.36 -18.13 -14.00
C SER A 273 18.21 -18.90 -13.36
N LEU A 274 17.05 -18.26 -13.30
CA LEU A 274 15.76 -18.88 -13.00
C LEU A 274 14.95 -18.88 -14.30
N SER A 275 14.33 -20.00 -14.64
CA SER A 275 13.40 -20.12 -15.77
C SER A 275 12.05 -20.61 -15.29
N TYR A 276 10.98 -19.97 -15.74
CA TYR A 276 9.62 -20.20 -15.28
C TYR A 276 8.77 -20.82 -16.39
N THR A 277 8.14 -21.94 -16.09
CA THR A 277 7.21 -22.63 -16.98
C THR A 277 5.79 -22.50 -16.45
N TYR A 278 4.86 -22.12 -17.33
CA TYR A 278 3.43 -22.05 -17.05
C TYR A 278 2.69 -23.13 -17.86
N GLY A 279 1.38 -23.23 -17.66
CA GLY A 279 0.52 -24.06 -18.52
C GLY A 279 0.59 -23.68 -20.02
N THR A 280 -0.02 -24.52 -20.85
CA THR A 280 -0.18 -24.27 -22.29
C THR A 280 -1.17 -23.14 -22.57
N SER A 281 -1.37 -22.73 -23.82
CA SER A 281 -2.29 -21.63 -24.15
C SER A 281 -3.72 -21.83 -23.63
N SER A 282 -4.20 -23.08 -23.52
CA SER A 282 -5.53 -23.44 -22.99
C SER A 282 -5.56 -23.69 -21.49
N THR A 283 -4.41 -23.88 -20.84
CA THR A 283 -4.31 -24.22 -19.40
C THR A 283 -3.53 -23.19 -18.58
N ASN A 284 -2.94 -22.17 -19.19
CA ASN A 284 -2.22 -21.10 -18.52
C ASN A 284 -3.19 -20.15 -17.83
N ASN A 285 -3.43 -20.43 -16.55
CA ASN A 285 -4.20 -19.59 -15.65
C ASN A 285 -3.32 -18.67 -14.79
N GLY A 286 -2.01 -18.61 -15.07
CA GLY A 286 -1.01 -17.84 -14.33
C GLY A 286 -0.28 -18.59 -13.22
N ASN A 287 -0.61 -19.86 -12.97
CA ASN A 287 0.17 -20.68 -12.05
C ASN A 287 1.49 -21.13 -12.69
N ILE A 288 2.57 -21.08 -11.92
CA ILE A 288 3.90 -21.56 -12.34
C ILE A 288 3.93 -23.07 -12.09
N THR A 289 4.11 -23.84 -13.16
CA THR A 289 4.18 -25.30 -13.11
C THR A 289 5.60 -25.84 -12.91
N SER A 290 6.62 -25.05 -13.25
CA SER A 290 8.01 -25.44 -13.03
C SER A 290 8.94 -24.23 -12.91
N ILE A 291 9.94 -24.33 -12.04
CA ILE A 291 11.04 -23.38 -11.88
C ILE A 291 12.36 -24.14 -12.05
N ALA A 292 13.12 -23.81 -13.08
CA ALA A 292 14.46 -24.34 -13.28
C ALA A 292 15.51 -23.33 -12.81
N TYR A 293 16.39 -23.74 -11.91
CA TYR A 293 17.53 -22.95 -11.45
C TYR A 293 18.83 -23.46 -12.07
N SER A 294 19.70 -22.55 -12.46
CA SER A 294 21.11 -22.83 -12.73
C SER A 294 22.01 -21.70 -12.22
N GLY A 295 23.15 -22.05 -11.64
CA GLY A 295 24.13 -21.08 -11.16
C GLY A 295 25.10 -21.67 -10.13
N GLY A 296 26.36 -21.22 -10.16
CA GLY A 296 27.39 -21.68 -9.22
C GLY A 296 27.76 -23.16 -9.36
N GLY A 297 27.63 -23.73 -10.57
CA GLY A 297 27.85 -25.15 -10.84
C GLY A 297 26.71 -26.08 -10.39
N THR A 298 25.60 -25.51 -9.89
CA THR A 298 24.42 -26.26 -9.45
C THR A 298 23.26 -26.03 -10.43
N SER A 299 22.48 -27.08 -10.68
CA SER A 299 21.21 -26.99 -11.41
C SER A 299 20.18 -27.95 -10.84
N PHE A 300 18.95 -27.48 -10.72
CA PHE A 300 17.80 -28.28 -10.28
C PHE A 300 16.52 -27.72 -10.91
N THR A 301 15.49 -28.55 -10.98
CA THR A 301 14.15 -28.14 -11.44
C THR A 301 13.16 -28.42 -10.33
N GLN A 302 12.24 -27.50 -10.07
CA GLN A 302 11.17 -27.65 -9.10
C GLN A 302 9.85 -27.66 -9.84
N ASP A 303 9.04 -28.70 -9.66
CA ASP A 303 7.76 -28.87 -10.32
C ASP A 303 6.62 -28.70 -9.33
N PHE A 304 5.55 -28.04 -9.79
CA PHE A 304 4.39 -27.69 -9.00
C PHE A 304 3.10 -28.13 -9.68
N THR A 305 2.21 -28.73 -8.91
CA THR A 305 0.83 -28.99 -9.35
C THR A 305 -0.16 -28.27 -8.44
N TYR A 306 -1.38 -28.09 -8.92
CA TYR A 306 -2.41 -27.35 -8.24
C TYR A 306 -3.72 -28.11 -8.27
N ASP A 307 -4.54 -27.93 -7.24
CA ASP A 307 -5.90 -28.44 -7.25
C ASP A 307 -6.84 -27.53 -8.05
N ASN A 308 -8.12 -27.90 -8.12
CA ASN A 308 -9.14 -27.19 -8.88
C ASN A 308 -9.43 -25.77 -8.36
N LEU A 309 -8.99 -25.43 -7.14
CA LEU A 309 -9.08 -24.09 -6.55
C LEU A 309 -7.79 -23.28 -6.72
N ASN A 310 -6.82 -23.80 -7.48
CA ASN A 310 -5.48 -23.22 -7.66
C ASN A 310 -4.65 -23.16 -6.37
N ARG A 311 -4.92 -24.03 -5.41
CA ARG A 311 -4.06 -24.21 -4.23
C ARG A 311 -2.95 -25.18 -4.59
N LEU A 312 -1.76 -24.98 -4.02
CA LEU A 312 -0.59 -25.80 -4.33
C LEU A 312 -0.82 -27.25 -3.88
N ALA A 313 -0.96 -28.20 -4.79
CA ALA A 313 -1.22 -29.61 -4.47
C ALA A 313 0.09 -30.38 -4.23
N THR A 314 1.05 -30.29 -5.15
CA THR A 314 2.37 -30.91 -4.98
C THR A 314 3.47 -29.92 -5.32
N ALA A 315 4.61 -30.08 -4.64
CA ALA A 315 5.86 -29.44 -4.97
C ALA A 315 6.98 -30.46 -4.83
N GLN A 316 7.84 -30.56 -5.83
CA GLN A 316 8.97 -31.50 -5.80
C GLN A 316 10.17 -30.88 -6.47
N GLU A 317 11.34 -31.14 -5.91
CA GLU A 317 12.60 -30.88 -6.59
C GLU A 317 13.04 -32.13 -7.38
N GLN A 318 13.56 -31.91 -8.57
CA GLN A 318 14.12 -32.93 -9.46
C GLN A 318 15.64 -32.72 -9.52
N SER A 319 16.36 -33.32 -8.56
CA SER A 319 17.79 -33.70 -8.65
C SER A 319 18.34 -34.27 -7.33
N GLY A 320 19.18 -35.32 -7.40
CA GLY A 320 19.94 -35.85 -6.25
C GLY A 320 19.10 -36.08 -4.98
N SER A 321 19.63 -35.64 -3.81
CA SER A 321 18.87 -35.58 -2.54
C SER A 321 17.76 -34.53 -2.62
N SER A 322 16.65 -34.90 -3.26
CA SER A 322 15.50 -34.04 -3.54
C SER A 322 14.54 -33.97 -2.34
N TRP A 323 13.84 -32.84 -2.22
CA TRP A 323 12.71 -32.68 -1.30
C TRP A 323 11.39 -32.79 -2.06
N THR A 324 10.35 -33.25 -1.36
CA THR A 324 8.98 -33.30 -1.88
C THR A 324 7.97 -32.87 -0.82
N GLN A 325 6.92 -32.19 -1.24
CA GLN A 325 5.77 -31.81 -0.44
C GLN A 325 4.48 -32.20 -1.17
N THR A 326 3.61 -32.96 -0.50
CA THR A 326 2.24 -33.19 -0.96
C THR A 326 1.30 -32.51 0.01
N ASN A 327 0.58 -31.50 -0.47
CA ASN A 327 -0.32 -30.70 0.33
C ASN A 327 -1.77 -31.16 0.13
N GLY A 328 -2.48 -31.28 1.24
CA GLY A 328 -3.93 -31.41 1.29
C GLY A 328 -4.52 -30.19 1.97
N TYR A 329 -5.80 -29.96 1.74
CA TYR A 329 -6.53 -28.85 2.35
C TYR A 329 -7.88 -29.34 2.83
N ASP A 330 -8.26 -28.95 4.05
CA ASP A 330 -9.65 -29.11 4.47
C ASP A 330 -10.57 -28.12 3.74
N ARG A 331 -11.86 -28.21 4.01
CA ARG A 331 -12.87 -27.32 3.40
C ARG A 331 -12.71 -25.84 3.77
N TYR A 332 -11.87 -25.52 4.76
CA TYR A 332 -11.60 -24.15 5.20
C TYR A 332 -10.23 -23.66 4.68
N GLY A 333 -9.52 -24.48 3.91
CA GLY A 333 -8.18 -24.18 3.43
C GLY A 333 -7.10 -24.28 4.50
N ASN A 334 -7.32 -24.98 5.62
CA ASN A 334 -6.21 -25.34 6.49
C ASN A 334 -5.33 -26.38 5.77
N ARG A 335 -4.03 -26.09 5.69
CA ARG A 335 -3.04 -26.88 4.96
C ARG A 335 -2.56 -28.07 5.81
N THR A 336 -2.71 -29.27 5.26
CA THR A 336 -2.02 -30.48 5.73
C THR A 336 -0.90 -30.85 4.76
N ILE A 337 0.18 -31.46 5.26
CA ILE A 337 1.31 -31.93 4.46
C ILE A 337 1.46 -33.41 4.76
N THR A 338 1.45 -34.24 3.71
CA THR A 338 1.86 -35.64 3.84
C THR A 338 3.39 -35.68 3.75
N ALA A 339 4.05 -36.19 4.79
CA ALA A 339 5.49 -36.15 4.93
C ALA A 339 6.20 -36.85 3.75
N GLY A 340 6.94 -36.07 2.95
CA GLY A 340 7.97 -36.53 2.03
C GLY A 340 9.37 -36.33 2.60
N VAL A 341 10.41 -36.61 1.80
CA VAL A 341 11.80 -36.32 2.19
C VAL A 341 11.96 -34.80 2.38
N GLY A 342 12.45 -34.38 3.55
CA GLY A 342 12.68 -32.96 3.86
C GLY A 342 11.43 -32.14 4.24
N SER A 343 10.25 -32.75 4.35
CA SER A 343 9.03 -32.06 4.79
C SER A 343 8.89 -32.00 6.33
N GLY A 344 8.32 -30.89 6.85
CA GLY A 344 7.84 -30.82 8.22
C GLY A 344 6.60 -31.70 8.46
N THR A 345 6.33 -32.06 9.74
CA THR A 345 5.08 -32.74 10.10
C THR A 345 3.95 -31.72 10.18
N ALA A 346 2.85 -31.94 9.45
CA ALA A 346 1.75 -30.99 9.46
C ALA A 346 0.93 -31.04 10.75
N PRO A 347 0.53 -29.88 11.29
CA PRO A 347 -0.40 -29.84 12.40
C PRO A 347 -1.80 -30.32 11.99
N THR A 348 -2.57 -30.75 12.98
CA THR A 348 -4.02 -30.95 12.86
C THR A 348 -4.76 -29.67 13.22
N PHE A 349 -5.97 -29.49 12.71
CA PHE A 349 -6.75 -28.27 12.91
C PHE A 349 -8.15 -28.57 13.44
N SER A 350 -8.67 -27.65 14.25
CA SER A 350 -10.05 -27.65 14.67
C SER A 350 -10.96 -27.31 13.50
N SER A 351 -11.92 -28.19 13.20
CA SER A 351 -12.97 -27.93 12.21
C SER A 351 -13.91 -26.81 12.63
N THR A 352 -13.94 -26.42 13.90
CA THR A 352 -14.80 -25.35 14.41
C THR A 352 -14.10 -24.00 14.45
N THR A 353 -12.76 -23.93 14.49
CA THR A 353 -12.06 -22.65 14.73
C THR A 353 -10.82 -22.42 13.87
N ASN A 354 -10.45 -23.32 12.96
CA ASN A 354 -9.22 -23.24 12.17
C ASN A 354 -7.92 -23.14 13.01
N ARG A 355 -7.99 -23.30 14.33
CA ARG A 355 -6.84 -23.28 15.25
C ARG A 355 -6.13 -24.63 15.21
N ILE A 356 -4.81 -24.64 15.41
CA ILE A 356 -4.03 -25.89 15.50
C ILE A 356 -4.45 -26.66 16.76
N THR A 357 -4.67 -27.97 16.62
CA THR A 357 -5.04 -28.90 17.71
C THR A 357 -3.93 -29.90 18.06
N THR A 358 -2.84 -29.90 17.32
CA THR A 358 -1.66 -30.70 17.67
C THR A 358 -1.15 -30.31 19.06
N SER A 359 -0.71 -31.31 19.84
CA SER A 359 -0.17 -31.09 21.18
C SER A 359 0.98 -30.07 21.17
N GLY A 360 1.01 -29.18 22.16
CA GLY A 360 2.01 -28.11 22.27
C GLY A 360 1.59 -26.78 21.64
N TYR A 361 0.44 -26.71 20.97
CA TYR A 361 -0.11 -25.45 20.45
C TYR A 361 -1.22 -24.92 21.36
N SER A 362 -1.29 -23.60 21.55
CA SER A 362 -2.38 -22.95 22.29
C SER A 362 -2.69 -21.57 21.72
N TYR A 363 -3.90 -21.09 21.96
CA TYR A 363 -4.39 -19.81 21.44
C TYR A 363 -5.12 -19.01 22.51
N ASP A 364 -5.08 -17.69 22.42
CA ASP A 364 -5.94 -16.82 23.21
C ASP A 364 -7.37 -16.75 22.65
N ALA A 365 -8.24 -15.98 23.33
CA ALA A 365 -9.62 -15.80 22.90
C ALA A 365 -9.74 -15.04 21.57
N ALA A 366 -8.82 -14.11 21.27
CA ALA A 366 -8.78 -13.34 20.04
C ALA A 366 -8.22 -14.14 18.84
N GLY A 367 -7.70 -15.35 19.08
CA GLY A 367 -7.20 -16.24 18.04
C GLY A 367 -5.71 -16.08 17.75
N ASN A 368 -4.93 -15.45 18.63
CA ASN A 368 -3.47 -15.41 18.52
C ASN A 368 -2.84 -16.69 19.06
N LEU A 369 -1.80 -17.20 18.41
CA LEU A 369 -1.02 -18.36 18.86
C LEU A 369 -0.17 -18.00 20.08
N THR A 370 -0.52 -18.49 21.27
CA THR A 370 0.17 -18.15 22.52
C THR A 370 1.23 -19.16 22.94
N VAL A 371 1.20 -20.38 22.41
CA VAL A 371 2.23 -21.40 22.66
C VAL A 371 2.38 -22.23 21.39
N ASP A 372 3.62 -22.52 21.03
CA ASP A 372 3.98 -23.59 20.10
C ASP A 372 4.97 -24.57 20.79
N PRO A 373 5.38 -25.68 20.14
CA PRO A 373 6.28 -26.66 20.76
C PRO A 373 7.64 -26.12 21.23
N SER A 374 8.04 -24.94 20.76
CA SER A 374 9.34 -24.31 21.05
C SER A 374 9.21 -23.09 21.97
N HIS A 375 8.15 -22.30 21.84
CA HIS A 375 8.04 -20.99 22.48
C HIS A 375 6.65 -20.67 23.03
N ALA A 376 6.60 -19.77 24.01
CA ALA A 376 5.38 -19.07 24.42
C ALA A 376 5.39 -17.62 23.93
N TYR A 377 4.21 -17.06 23.67
CA TYR A 377 4.02 -15.71 23.16
C TYR A 377 2.96 -14.97 23.97
N THR A 378 3.23 -13.70 24.29
CA THR A 378 2.20 -12.80 24.81
C THR A 378 1.95 -11.66 23.84
N TYR A 379 0.69 -11.31 23.64
CA TYR A 379 0.28 -10.27 22.70
C TYR A 379 -0.21 -9.02 23.43
N ASP A 380 -0.04 -7.87 22.79
CA ASP A 380 -0.70 -6.63 23.18
C ASP A 380 -2.16 -6.56 22.66
N ALA A 381 -2.87 -5.48 23.00
CA ALA A 381 -4.26 -5.29 22.60
C ALA A 381 -4.44 -5.14 21.07
N GLU A 382 -3.37 -4.80 20.33
CA GLU A 382 -3.36 -4.69 18.86
C GLU A 382 -2.90 -6.00 18.16
N ASN A 383 -2.85 -7.12 18.91
CA ASN A 383 -2.43 -8.44 18.42
C ASN A 383 -0.99 -8.46 17.89
N LYS A 384 -0.09 -7.70 18.52
CA LYS A 384 1.36 -7.74 18.27
C LYS A 384 2.08 -8.53 19.35
N ILE A 385 3.11 -9.30 18.99
CA ILE A 385 3.91 -10.07 19.95
C ILE A 385 4.72 -9.10 20.82
N LEU A 386 4.46 -9.10 22.13
CA LEU A 386 5.18 -8.29 23.10
C LEU A 386 6.32 -9.09 23.76
N LYS A 387 6.05 -10.34 24.16
CA LYS A 387 7.02 -11.21 24.84
C LYS A 387 7.20 -12.52 24.09
N LEU A 388 8.42 -13.01 24.16
CA LEU A 388 8.81 -14.36 23.81
C LEU A 388 9.19 -15.06 25.11
N ASP A 389 8.58 -16.20 25.36
CA ASP A 389 8.62 -16.94 26.62
C ASP A 389 8.25 -16.05 27.80
N THR A 390 9.24 -15.64 28.59
CA THR A 390 9.03 -14.81 29.78
C THR A 390 9.60 -13.40 29.66
N VAL A 391 10.24 -13.06 28.53
CA VAL A 391 11.01 -11.81 28.36
C VAL A 391 10.37 -10.88 27.34
N LEU A 392 10.49 -9.57 27.54
CA LEU A 392 10.11 -8.57 26.55
C LEU A 392 10.93 -8.80 25.28
N ALA A 393 10.25 -8.97 24.15
CA ALA A 393 10.88 -9.35 22.90
C ALA A 393 10.88 -8.21 21.88
N TYR A 394 9.73 -7.56 21.67
CA TYR A 394 9.56 -6.54 20.64
C TYR A 394 8.83 -5.32 21.18
N ALA A 395 9.09 -4.15 20.57
CA ALA A 395 8.25 -2.98 20.73
C ALA A 395 7.90 -2.37 19.38
N TYR A 396 6.73 -1.75 19.33
CA TYR A 396 6.15 -1.14 18.15
C TYR A 396 5.97 0.37 18.36
N ASP A 397 5.87 1.11 17.26
CA ASP A 397 5.44 2.50 17.31
C ASP A 397 3.91 2.62 17.24
N GLY A 398 3.43 3.86 17.34
CA GLY A 398 2.01 4.16 17.23
C GLY A 398 1.42 3.91 15.84
N GLU A 399 2.21 3.57 14.82
CA GLU A 399 1.74 3.20 13.49
C GLU A 399 1.79 1.68 13.26
N GLY A 400 2.23 0.91 14.26
CA GLY A 400 2.27 -0.55 14.27
C GLY A 400 3.52 -1.16 13.63
N LYS A 401 4.57 -0.36 13.36
CA LYS A 401 5.86 -0.83 12.87
C LYS A 401 6.72 -1.32 14.03
N ARG A 402 7.48 -2.40 13.84
CA ARG A 402 8.38 -2.92 14.88
C ARG A 402 9.64 -2.08 14.95
N VAL A 403 9.73 -1.20 15.94
CA VAL A 403 10.88 -0.29 16.11
C VAL A 403 11.96 -0.86 17.02
N ARG A 404 11.66 -1.91 17.79
CA ARG A 404 12.60 -2.50 18.75
C ARG A 404 12.53 -4.01 18.82
N LYS A 405 13.72 -4.60 19.01
CA LYS A 405 13.92 -5.99 19.40
C LYS A 405 14.90 -6.06 20.58
N TYR A 406 14.50 -6.75 21.64
CA TYR A 406 15.26 -6.87 22.89
C TYR A 406 15.93 -8.24 23.08
N VAL A 407 15.44 -9.25 22.37
CA VAL A 407 15.95 -10.63 22.38
C VAL A 407 16.64 -10.97 21.06
N GLY A 408 17.57 -11.92 21.08
CA GLY A 408 18.44 -12.15 19.92
C GLY A 408 19.36 -10.94 19.69
N GLU A 409 19.34 -10.37 18.49
CA GLU A 409 20.05 -9.12 18.20
C GLU A 409 19.30 -7.93 18.84
N ASN A 410 19.88 -7.36 19.91
CA ASN A 410 19.34 -6.16 20.55
C ASN A 410 19.40 -4.98 19.56
N THR A 411 18.29 -4.71 18.86
CA THR A 411 18.27 -3.87 17.65
C THR A 411 17.15 -2.82 17.69
N ARG A 412 17.46 -1.64 17.17
CA ARG A 412 16.50 -0.60 16.80
C ARG A 412 16.35 -0.56 15.29
N PHE A 413 15.11 -0.50 14.81
CA PHE A 413 14.77 -0.42 13.40
C PHE A 413 14.31 0.99 13.08
N VAL A 414 14.84 1.58 12.00
CA VAL A 414 14.47 2.93 11.57
C VAL A 414 13.86 2.88 10.18
N TYR A 415 12.63 3.36 10.07
CA TYR A 415 11.86 3.36 8.83
C TYR A 415 11.91 4.71 8.13
N GLY A 416 11.90 4.66 6.80
CA GLY A 416 11.88 5.83 5.94
C GLY A 416 10.48 6.38 5.72
N ILE A 417 10.39 7.36 4.83
CA ILE A 417 9.15 8.10 4.56
C ILE A 417 8.12 7.22 3.85
N GLY A 418 8.56 6.27 3.02
CA GLY A 418 7.69 5.27 2.39
C GLY A 418 7.36 4.09 3.29
N GLY A 419 7.88 4.04 4.52
CA GLY A 419 7.68 2.95 5.48
C GLY A 419 8.58 1.74 5.28
N GLU A 420 9.57 1.84 4.40
CA GLU A 420 10.68 0.89 4.19
C GLU A 420 11.68 0.92 5.35
N LEU A 421 12.29 -0.22 5.71
CA LEU A 421 13.35 -0.26 6.72
C LEU A 421 14.63 0.34 6.13
N LEU A 422 15.10 1.48 6.63
CA LEU A 422 16.30 2.16 6.11
C LEU A 422 17.58 1.76 6.84
N ALA A 423 17.50 1.59 8.16
CA ALA A 423 18.69 1.35 8.97
C ALA A 423 18.39 0.54 10.23
N GLU A 424 19.43 -0.14 10.70
CA GLU A 424 19.47 -0.81 11.99
C GLU A 424 20.53 -0.19 12.88
N TYR A 425 20.22 -0.11 14.16
CA TYR A 425 21.14 0.37 15.19
C TYR A 425 21.22 -0.63 16.32
N ASN A 426 22.41 -0.76 16.91
CA ASN A 426 22.59 -1.50 18.14
C ASN A 426 21.76 -0.85 19.26
N GLY A 427 20.92 -1.66 19.90
CA GLY A 427 19.98 -1.22 20.93
C GLY A 427 20.63 -0.74 22.23
N SER A 428 21.88 -1.13 22.51
CA SER A 428 22.61 -0.68 23.71
C SER A 428 23.43 0.57 23.42
N THR A 429 24.21 0.57 22.33
CA THR A 429 25.19 1.62 22.05
C THR A 429 24.67 2.71 21.12
N ASN A 430 23.54 2.47 20.45
CA ASN A 430 23.02 3.32 19.38
C ASN A 430 23.98 3.48 18.20
N ALA A 431 24.92 2.56 18.02
CA ALA A 431 25.76 2.53 16.85
C ALA A 431 25.00 1.98 15.64
N ILE A 432 25.09 2.63 14.49
CA ILE A 432 24.52 2.12 13.23
C ILE A 432 25.19 0.80 12.86
N THR A 433 24.40 -0.20 12.48
CA THR A 433 24.91 -1.53 12.13
C THR A 433 24.70 -1.86 10.66
N LYS A 434 23.57 -1.43 10.07
CA LYS A 434 23.22 -1.70 8.67
C LYS A 434 22.41 -0.57 8.08
N GLU A 435 22.54 -0.38 6.78
CA GLU A 435 21.68 0.45 5.95
C GLU A 435 21.13 -0.36 4.77
N TYR A 436 19.91 -0.04 4.35
CA TYR A 436 19.15 -0.78 3.35
C TYR A 436 18.77 0.15 2.20
N LEU A 437 19.14 -0.21 0.98
CA LEU A 437 18.85 0.57 -0.21
C LEU A 437 17.76 -0.11 -1.04
N TYR A 438 16.73 0.66 -1.39
CA TYR A 438 15.62 0.22 -2.22
C TYR A 438 15.71 0.84 -3.61
N GLY A 439 15.75 -0.01 -4.62
CA GLY A 439 15.71 0.38 -6.02
C GLY A 439 14.39 -0.01 -6.67
N ALA A 440 14.37 0.01 -8.00
CA ALA A 440 13.18 -0.36 -8.78
C ALA A 440 12.67 -1.77 -8.46
N SER A 441 13.56 -2.70 -8.07
CA SER A 441 13.23 -4.10 -7.72
C SER A 441 12.92 -4.34 -6.24
N GLY A 442 12.66 -3.29 -5.46
CA GLY A 442 12.55 -3.39 -4.00
C GLY A 442 13.92 -3.33 -3.32
N LEU A 443 14.14 -4.13 -2.27
CA LEU A 443 15.42 -4.15 -1.56
C LEU A 443 16.56 -4.61 -2.49
N THR A 444 17.46 -3.70 -2.85
CA THR A 444 18.53 -3.95 -3.82
C THR A 444 19.90 -4.15 -3.16
N ALA A 445 20.20 -3.44 -2.06
CA ALA A 445 21.47 -3.59 -1.37
C ALA A 445 21.34 -3.45 0.15
N VAL A 446 22.20 -4.16 0.87
CA VAL A 446 22.47 -3.98 2.30
C VAL A 446 23.90 -3.55 2.46
N ILE A 447 24.13 -2.54 3.30
CA ILE A 447 25.45 -1.94 3.50
C ILE A 447 25.77 -1.97 4.99
N ASP A 448 26.92 -2.54 5.32
CA ASP A 448 27.44 -2.62 6.68
C ASP A 448 28.96 -2.41 6.69
N PRO A 449 29.59 -2.08 7.84
CA PRO A 449 31.01 -1.74 7.89
C PRO A 449 31.93 -2.97 7.78
N THR A 450 31.39 -4.18 7.92
CA THR A 450 32.15 -5.44 7.89
C THR A 450 32.22 -6.03 6.48
N ASN A 451 31.08 -6.10 5.79
CA ASN A 451 30.93 -6.72 4.48
C ASN A 451 30.94 -5.68 3.34
N GLY A 452 30.83 -4.40 3.65
CA GLY A 452 30.68 -3.34 2.66
C GLY A 452 29.30 -3.39 2.00
N THR A 453 29.24 -3.15 0.69
CA THR A 453 28.00 -3.21 -0.09
C THR A 453 27.73 -4.63 -0.57
N GLU A 454 26.62 -5.21 -0.13
CA GLU A 454 26.07 -6.47 -0.61
C GLU A 454 24.80 -6.23 -1.43
N TYR A 455 24.80 -6.61 -2.71
CA TYR A 455 23.64 -6.54 -3.59
C TYR A 455 22.83 -7.83 -3.54
N LEU A 456 21.51 -7.69 -3.39
CA LEU A 456 20.55 -8.79 -3.32
C LEU A 456 19.81 -8.90 -4.64
N THR A 457 19.81 -10.09 -5.24
CA THR A 457 18.99 -10.39 -6.43
C THR A 457 17.84 -11.31 -6.05
N PRO A 458 16.58 -10.84 -6.14
CA PRO A 458 15.42 -11.62 -5.76
C PRO A 458 14.93 -12.57 -6.86
N ASP A 459 14.06 -13.51 -6.49
CA ASP A 459 13.17 -14.22 -7.42
C ASP A 459 11.91 -13.40 -7.72
N HIS A 460 10.98 -14.01 -8.46
CA HIS A 460 9.70 -13.40 -8.82
C HIS A 460 8.85 -13.01 -7.61
N LEU A 461 9.00 -13.62 -6.43
CA LEU A 461 8.25 -13.26 -5.22
C LEU A 461 8.91 -12.14 -4.42
N GLY A 462 10.10 -11.68 -4.82
CA GLY A 462 10.91 -10.76 -4.03
C GLY A 462 11.85 -11.45 -3.03
N SER A 463 11.93 -12.79 -3.02
CA SER A 463 12.82 -13.52 -2.10
C SER A 463 14.27 -13.46 -2.58
N PRO A 464 15.24 -12.96 -1.79
CA PRO A 464 16.65 -12.90 -2.22
C PRO A 464 17.22 -14.29 -2.49
N ARG A 465 17.70 -14.52 -3.72
CA ARG A 465 18.25 -15.81 -4.18
C ARG A 465 19.77 -15.83 -4.22
N VAL A 466 20.38 -14.70 -4.58
CA VAL A 466 21.84 -14.54 -4.62
C VAL A 466 22.22 -13.20 -4.02
N VAL A 467 23.27 -13.22 -3.21
CA VAL A 467 23.92 -12.03 -2.66
C VAL A 467 25.31 -11.92 -3.26
N THR A 468 25.65 -10.73 -3.75
CA THR A 468 26.96 -10.44 -4.34
C THR A 468 27.59 -9.21 -3.71
N ASN A 469 28.88 -9.26 -3.41
CA ASN A 469 29.60 -8.09 -2.88
C ASN A 469 29.92 -7.05 -3.97
N SER A 470 30.59 -5.97 -3.59
CA SER A 470 31.01 -4.88 -4.49
C SER A 470 31.97 -5.33 -5.60
N SER A 471 32.68 -6.45 -5.44
CA SER A 471 33.56 -7.06 -6.45
C SER A 471 32.85 -8.12 -7.31
N ALA A 472 31.50 -8.12 -7.33
CA ALA A 472 30.67 -9.08 -8.06
C ALA A 472 30.87 -10.56 -7.66
N THR A 473 31.46 -10.81 -6.50
CA THR A 473 31.63 -12.16 -5.95
C THR A 473 30.38 -12.59 -5.22
N VAL A 474 29.90 -13.81 -5.47
CA VAL A 474 28.77 -14.40 -4.74
C VAL A 474 29.18 -14.70 -3.30
N THR A 475 28.55 -14.03 -2.34
CA THR A 475 28.75 -14.30 -0.91
C THR A 475 27.74 -15.33 -0.40
N GLN A 476 26.53 -15.35 -0.97
CA GLN A 476 25.45 -16.23 -0.50
C GLN A 476 24.52 -16.66 -1.64
N ARG A 477 23.97 -17.87 -1.51
CA ARG A 477 22.88 -18.41 -2.32
C ARG A 477 21.78 -18.93 -1.41
N ARG A 478 20.52 -18.71 -1.80
CA ARG A 478 19.34 -19.19 -1.09
C ARG A 478 18.32 -19.79 -2.04
N ASP A 479 17.58 -20.72 -1.48
CA ASP A 479 16.40 -21.32 -2.09
C ASP A 479 15.41 -21.67 -0.99
N PHE A 480 14.13 -21.76 -1.37
CA PHE A 480 13.03 -21.90 -0.45
C PHE A 480 12.08 -22.99 -0.96
N MET A 481 11.57 -23.79 -0.02
CA MET A 481 10.34 -24.54 -0.24
C MET A 481 9.16 -23.56 -0.40
N PRO A 482 8.02 -24.01 -0.93
CA PRO A 482 6.94 -23.11 -1.35
C PRO A 482 6.41 -22.16 -0.29
N PHE A 483 6.48 -22.52 1.00
CA PHE A 483 5.99 -21.70 2.11
C PHE A 483 7.14 -21.05 2.90
N GLY A 484 8.34 -20.97 2.33
CA GLY A 484 9.44 -20.17 2.86
C GLY A 484 10.44 -20.92 3.74
N GLU A 485 10.30 -22.23 3.91
CA GLU A 485 11.32 -23.05 4.56
C GLU A 485 12.61 -23.02 3.72
N GLU A 486 13.75 -22.71 4.33
CA GLU A 486 15.00 -22.52 3.59
C GLU A 486 15.67 -23.86 3.24
N VAL A 487 16.08 -24.01 1.98
CA VAL A 487 16.77 -25.21 1.48
C VAL A 487 18.27 -24.97 1.47
N THR A 488 18.97 -25.53 2.45
CA THR A 488 20.40 -25.28 2.69
C THR A 488 21.33 -26.43 2.27
N SER A 489 20.79 -27.62 1.96
CA SER A 489 21.56 -28.79 1.52
C SER A 489 20.75 -29.69 0.59
N GLY A 490 21.42 -30.56 -0.17
CA GLY A 490 20.80 -31.45 -1.19
C GLY A 490 20.97 -30.93 -2.63
N ALA A 491 20.72 -31.78 -3.63
CA ALA A 491 20.77 -31.41 -5.07
C ALA A 491 22.05 -30.69 -5.54
N GLY A 492 23.21 -30.98 -4.93
CA GLY A 492 24.49 -30.33 -5.27
C GLY A 492 24.73 -28.97 -4.60
N ARG A 493 23.86 -28.56 -3.66
CA ARG A 493 24.08 -27.39 -2.79
C ARG A 493 25.18 -27.69 -1.77
N SER A 494 26.22 -26.85 -1.76
CA SER A 494 27.32 -26.92 -0.79
C SER A 494 27.62 -25.54 -0.20
N SER A 495 28.08 -25.51 1.06
CA SER A 495 28.48 -24.28 1.75
C SER A 495 29.60 -23.53 1.01
N GLY A 496 30.54 -24.25 0.40
CA GLY A 496 31.62 -23.68 -0.41
C GLY A 496 31.12 -22.94 -1.67
N SER A 497 29.91 -23.23 -2.14
CA SER A 497 29.26 -22.53 -3.27
C SER A 497 28.26 -21.45 -2.82
N GLY A 498 28.29 -21.08 -1.53
CA GLY A 498 27.44 -20.04 -0.93
C GLY A 498 26.09 -20.55 -0.38
N TRP A 499 25.80 -21.86 -0.43
CA TRP A 499 24.58 -22.44 0.13
C TRP A 499 24.75 -22.76 1.61
N SER A 500 24.49 -21.78 2.47
CA SER A 500 24.61 -21.95 3.92
C SER A 500 23.53 -21.17 4.67
N SER A 501 23.15 -21.67 5.84
CA SER A 501 22.28 -20.94 6.77
C SER A 501 23.05 -19.78 7.37
N VAL A 502 22.71 -18.56 6.95
CA VAL A 502 23.33 -17.32 7.44
C VAL A 502 22.25 -16.37 7.94
N SER A 503 22.51 -15.71 9.06
CA SER A 503 21.55 -14.80 9.72
C SER A 503 21.33 -13.50 8.94
N ALA A 504 22.31 -13.06 8.15
CA ALA A 504 22.27 -11.79 7.43
C ALA A 504 22.43 -11.97 5.90
N PRO A 505 21.79 -11.13 5.08
CA PRO A 505 20.65 -10.27 5.43
C PRO A 505 19.44 -11.06 5.94
N ARG A 506 18.68 -10.46 6.86
CA ARG A 506 17.55 -11.10 7.56
C ARG A 506 16.31 -11.24 6.68
N GLN A 507 16.25 -10.50 5.57
CA GLN A 507 15.19 -10.59 4.57
C GLN A 507 15.32 -11.93 3.83
N LYS A 508 14.32 -12.79 4.02
CA LYS A 508 14.26 -14.15 3.47
C LYS A 508 13.10 -14.27 2.49
N PHE A 509 12.13 -15.13 2.80
CA PHE A 509 10.99 -15.43 1.95
C PHE A 509 10.13 -14.18 1.75
N THR A 510 9.90 -13.83 0.48
CA THR A 510 9.10 -12.68 0.04
C THR A 510 9.48 -11.33 0.67
N GLY A 511 10.75 -11.21 1.10
CA GLY A 511 11.26 -10.02 1.78
C GLY A 511 10.94 -9.92 3.27
N TYR A 512 10.25 -10.89 3.88
CA TYR A 512 10.02 -10.91 5.32
C TYR A 512 11.32 -11.06 6.12
N GLU A 513 11.33 -10.50 7.33
CA GLU A 513 12.45 -10.59 8.25
C GLU A 513 12.33 -11.86 9.09
N ARG A 514 13.27 -12.80 8.94
CA ARG A 514 13.31 -13.99 9.79
C ARG A 514 13.94 -13.69 11.14
N ASP A 515 13.20 -13.93 12.22
CA ASP A 515 13.70 -13.84 13.58
C ASP A 515 14.25 -15.18 14.04
N SER A 516 15.55 -15.25 14.30
CA SER A 516 16.22 -16.49 14.72
C SER A 516 15.77 -16.98 16.10
N GLU A 517 15.41 -16.07 17.00
CA GLU A 517 14.97 -16.41 18.35
C GLU A 517 13.59 -17.04 18.42
N SER A 518 12.68 -16.72 17.48
CA SER A 518 11.32 -17.27 17.47
C SER A 518 11.12 -18.29 16.35
N GLY A 519 11.96 -18.25 15.30
CA GLY A 519 11.78 -19.02 14.08
C GLY A 519 10.66 -18.49 13.16
N LEU A 520 10.04 -17.36 13.51
CA LEU A 520 8.96 -16.74 12.74
C LEU A 520 9.48 -15.65 11.80
N ASP A 521 8.73 -15.41 10.74
CA ASP A 521 8.99 -14.34 9.77
C ASP A 521 8.08 -13.14 10.09
N PHE A 522 8.68 -11.98 10.36
CA PHE A 522 7.94 -10.74 10.61
C PHE A 522 7.42 -10.16 9.29
N ALA A 523 6.09 -10.17 9.15
CA ALA A 523 5.35 -9.72 7.99
C ALA A 523 4.69 -8.35 8.24
N GLN A 524 5.29 -7.48 9.06
CA GLN A 524 4.74 -6.19 9.49
C GLN A 524 3.48 -6.30 10.37
N ALA A 525 2.32 -6.65 9.79
CA ALA A 525 1.08 -6.77 10.54
C ALA A 525 1.06 -7.98 11.47
N ARG A 526 1.66 -9.08 11.04
CA ARG A 526 1.61 -10.40 11.68
C ARG A 526 2.97 -11.10 11.64
N TYR A 527 3.04 -12.28 12.26
CA TYR A 527 4.17 -13.20 12.15
C TYR A 527 3.75 -14.45 11.39
N PHE A 528 4.55 -14.84 10.41
CA PHE A 528 4.35 -16.00 9.54
C PHE A 528 5.25 -17.15 9.99
N GLY A 529 4.66 -18.32 10.24
CA GLY A 529 5.41 -19.55 10.53
C GLY A 529 5.62 -20.32 9.24
N CYS A 530 6.80 -20.21 8.63
CA CYS A 530 7.09 -20.83 7.33
C CYS A 530 6.92 -22.35 7.35
N THR A 531 7.35 -23.02 8.42
CA THR A 531 7.17 -24.47 8.63
C THR A 531 5.71 -24.91 8.76
N LEU A 532 4.82 -23.99 9.12
CA LEU A 532 3.37 -24.21 9.20
C LEU A 532 2.64 -23.74 7.93
N GLY A 533 3.27 -22.87 7.12
CA GLY A 533 2.67 -22.23 5.96
C GLY A 533 1.46 -21.34 6.28
N ARG A 534 1.44 -20.71 7.47
CA ARG A 534 0.33 -19.86 7.93
C ARG A 534 0.76 -18.78 8.92
N PHE A 535 -0.10 -17.80 9.15
CA PHE A 535 0.10 -16.76 10.15
C PHE A 535 -0.21 -17.24 11.58
N SER A 536 0.51 -16.68 12.55
CA SER A 536 0.33 -16.93 14.00
C SER A 536 -0.87 -16.21 14.61
N SER A 537 -1.39 -15.19 13.93
CA SER A 537 -2.59 -14.44 14.33
C SER A 537 -3.55 -14.26 13.16
N LEU A 538 -4.80 -13.98 13.48
CA LEU A 538 -5.80 -13.67 12.47
C LEU A 538 -5.42 -12.37 11.75
N ASP A 539 -5.69 -12.33 10.45
CA ASP A 539 -5.60 -11.10 9.66
C ASP A 539 -6.34 -9.97 10.39
N PRO A 540 -5.76 -8.78 10.58
CA PRO A 540 -6.49 -7.66 11.17
C PRO A 540 -7.47 -7.02 10.16
N LEU A 541 -7.22 -7.12 8.86
CA LEU A 541 -8.05 -6.52 7.82
C LEU A 541 -9.28 -7.39 7.58
N GLN A 542 -10.48 -6.90 7.89
CA GLN A 542 -11.70 -7.70 7.62
C GLN A 542 -11.95 -7.86 6.12
N ALA A 543 -11.58 -6.86 5.32
CA ALA A 543 -11.72 -6.88 3.88
C ALA A 543 -10.81 -7.89 3.16
N SER A 544 -9.94 -8.61 3.88
CA SER A 544 -9.22 -9.75 3.31
C SER A 544 -10.10 -10.99 3.16
N ALA A 545 -11.22 -11.06 3.89
CA ALA A 545 -12.28 -12.04 3.65
C ALA A 545 -13.26 -11.53 2.58
N VAL A 546 -13.45 -12.33 1.53
CA VAL A 546 -14.24 -12.00 0.35
C VAL A 546 -15.25 -13.12 0.08
N ALA A 547 -16.51 -12.76 -0.12
CA ALA A 547 -17.61 -13.71 -0.21
C ALA A 547 -17.55 -14.65 -1.44
N ASP A 548 -16.98 -14.21 -2.56
CA ASP A 548 -16.80 -15.05 -3.76
C ASP A 548 -15.55 -15.94 -3.68
N VAL A 549 -14.73 -15.80 -2.63
CA VAL A 549 -13.56 -16.65 -2.36
C VAL A 549 -13.72 -17.29 -0.97
N PRO A 550 -14.53 -18.36 -0.81
CA PRO A 550 -14.84 -18.93 0.49
C PRO A 550 -13.63 -19.26 1.39
N GLN A 551 -12.51 -19.69 0.82
CA GLN A 551 -11.29 -19.94 1.58
C GLN A 551 -10.76 -18.70 2.33
N SER A 552 -11.00 -17.49 1.82
CA SER A 552 -10.52 -16.24 2.44
C SER A 552 -11.13 -15.97 3.83
N TRP A 553 -12.24 -16.64 4.17
CA TRP A 553 -12.81 -16.60 5.52
C TRP A 553 -11.89 -17.23 6.57
N ASN A 554 -10.96 -18.11 6.17
CA ASN A 554 -9.88 -18.56 7.03
C ASN A 554 -8.72 -17.55 7.02
N ARG A 555 -8.76 -16.66 8.01
CA ARG A 555 -7.87 -15.50 8.11
C ARG A 555 -6.46 -15.82 8.63
N TYR A 556 -6.12 -17.11 8.80
CA TYR A 556 -4.76 -17.55 9.09
C TYR A 556 -3.96 -17.90 7.82
N THR A 557 -4.65 -18.12 6.69
CA THR A 557 -4.02 -18.63 5.47
C THR A 557 -3.02 -17.63 4.90
N TYR A 558 -1.92 -18.15 4.36
CA TYR A 558 -0.96 -17.36 3.59
C TYR A 558 -1.24 -17.52 2.10
N ALA A 559 -1.31 -16.40 1.38
CA ALA A 559 -1.41 -16.36 -0.08
C ALA A 559 -2.55 -17.24 -0.68
N LEU A 560 -3.65 -17.43 0.06
CA LEU A 560 -4.73 -18.38 -0.27
C LEU A 560 -4.19 -19.78 -0.66
N ASN A 561 -3.11 -20.23 -0.03
CA ASN A 561 -2.42 -21.49 -0.33
C ASN A 561 -1.84 -21.60 -1.75
N ASN A 562 -1.57 -20.47 -2.41
CA ASN A 562 -0.84 -20.39 -3.68
C ASN A 562 0.42 -19.50 -3.54
N PRO A 563 1.40 -19.94 -2.74
CA PRO A 563 2.55 -19.10 -2.37
C PRO A 563 3.59 -18.95 -3.49
N ILE A 564 3.45 -19.73 -4.58
CA ILE A 564 4.31 -19.61 -5.77
C ILE A 564 3.82 -18.48 -6.70
N ARG A 565 2.59 -17.99 -6.53
CA ARG A 565 2.02 -16.94 -7.40
C ARG A 565 1.67 -15.66 -6.64
N ALA A 566 1.45 -15.77 -5.34
CA ALA A 566 0.96 -14.68 -4.52
C ALA A 566 1.79 -14.52 -3.25
N ILE A 567 1.83 -13.29 -2.76
CA ILE A 567 2.56 -12.85 -1.58
C ILE A 567 1.60 -12.07 -0.66
N ASP A 568 2.03 -11.75 0.56
CA ASP A 568 1.30 -10.83 1.45
C ASP A 568 2.28 -9.79 2.03
N PRO A 569 2.64 -8.72 1.30
CA PRO A 569 3.76 -7.86 1.66
C PRO A 569 3.62 -7.18 3.03
N THR A 570 2.38 -7.00 3.48
CA THR A 570 2.01 -6.28 4.70
C THR A 570 1.54 -7.21 5.82
N GLY A 571 1.37 -8.50 5.54
CA GLY A 571 0.74 -9.44 6.44
C GLY A 571 -0.75 -9.14 6.66
N MET A 572 -1.45 -8.46 5.74
CA MET A 572 -2.90 -8.16 5.87
C MET A 572 -3.70 -8.50 4.62
N LYS A 573 -3.05 -8.77 3.49
CA LYS A 573 -3.75 -8.99 2.25
C LYS A 573 -2.89 -9.75 1.27
N THR A 574 -3.44 -10.85 0.77
CA THR A 574 -2.85 -11.58 -0.36
C THR A 574 -2.87 -10.70 -1.61
N GLU A 575 -1.73 -10.60 -2.26
CA GLU A 575 -1.53 -9.93 -3.52
C GLU A 575 -0.91 -10.89 -4.52
N TYR A 576 -1.46 -10.96 -5.72
CA TYR A 576 -0.79 -11.63 -6.82
C TYR A 576 0.39 -10.76 -7.27
N VAL A 577 1.58 -11.35 -7.35
CA VAL A 577 2.79 -10.66 -7.80
C VAL A 577 2.59 -10.06 -9.20
N TRP A 578 1.80 -10.74 -10.03
CA TRP A 578 1.42 -10.30 -11.35
C TRP A 578 -0.11 -10.32 -11.46
N LYS A 579 -0.70 -9.13 -11.61
CA LYS A 579 -2.14 -8.99 -11.82
C LYS A 579 -2.43 -9.02 -13.32
N ASP A 580 -3.24 -9.99 -13.74
CA ASP A 580 -3.96 -9.86 -15.02
C ASP A 580 -4.83 -8.59 -14.98
N PHE A 581 -5.12 -7.98 -16.13
CA PHE A 581 -5.95 -6.78 -16.21
C PHE A 581 -7.28 -6.93 -15.45
N ASP A 582 -7.91 -8.10 -15.56
CA ASP A 582 -9.18 -8.40 -14.89
C ASP A 582 -9.07 -8.49 -13.36
N LYS A 583 -7.85 -8.67 -12.84
CA LYS A 583 -7.51 -8.73 -11.41
C LYS A 583 -6.95 -7.42 -10.86
N LEU A 584 -6.83 -6.39 -11.69
CA LEU A 584 -6.59 -5.02 -11.24
C LEU A 584 -7.77 -4.56 -10.37
N SER A 585 -7.48 -3.81 -9.30
CA SER A 585 -8.50 -3.11 -8.52
C SER A 585 -9.23 -2.08 -9.40
N ASP A 586 -10.40 -1.62 -8.97
CA ASP A 586 -11.15 -0.62 -9.74
C ASP A 586 -10.35 0.68 -9.95
N GLU A 587 -9.47 1.03 -9.00
CA GLU A 587 -8.56 2.17 -9.15
C GLU A 587 -7.45 1.89 -10.18
N GLU A 588 -6.82 0.71 -10.14
CA GLU A 588 -5.82 0.30 -11.12
C GLU A 588 -6.44 0.14 -12.52
N LYS A 589 -7.64 -0.43 -12.62
CA LYS A 589 -8.46 -0.50 -13.85
C LYS A 589 -8.84 0.88 -14.33
N ARG A 590 -9.17 1.82 -13.43
CA ARG A 590 -9.49 3.21 -13.79
C ARG A 590 -8.27 3.95 -14.31
N VAL A 591 -7.10 3.75 -13.72
CA VAL A 591 -5.82 4.29 -14.21
C VAL A 591 -5.49 3.68 -15.58
N PHE A 592 -5.63 2.36 -15.73
CA PHE A 592 -5.35 1.66 -16.98
C PHE A 592 -6.36 1.98 -18.09
N ASN A 593 -7.65 2.05 -17.78
CA ASN A 593 -8.71 2.44 -18.72
C ASN A 593 -8.70 3.93 -19.04
N GLY A 594 -8.26 4.77 -18.10
CA GLY A 594 -8.07 6.20 -18.29
C GLY A 594 -6.84 6.56 -19.11
N SER A 595 -5.91 5.61 -19.27
CA SER A 595 -4.74 5.71 -20.15
C SER A 595 -5.20 5.48 -21.60
N LYS A 596 -5.70 6.53 -22.26
CA LYS A 596 -6.09 6.46 -23.68
C LYS A 596 -4.85 6.28 -24.54
N ILE A 597 -4.76 5.16 -25.25
CA ILE A 597 -3.74 4.92 -26.27
C ILE A 597 -4.34 5.27 -27.62
N ALA A 598 -3.78 6.28 -28.27
CA ALA A 598 -4.20 6.70 -29.61
C ALA A 598 -3.64 5.70 -30.62
N VAL A 599 -4.53 4.95 -31.27
CA VAL A 599 -4.15 4.05 -32.36
C VAL A 599 -4.48 4.79 -33.66
N ASP A 600 -3.42 5.23 -34.32
CA ASP A 600 -3.42 6.00 -35.56
C ASP A 600 -3.86 7.47 -35.47
N LYS A 601 -3.50 8.23 -36.52
CA LYS A 601 -3.74 9.68 -36.67
C LYS A 601 -5.24 10.05 -36.66
N GLY A 602 -5.82 10.02 -35.47
CA GLY A 602 -6.93 10.89 -35.09
C GLY A 602 -8.33 10.31 -35.12
N LYS A 603 -8.58 8.99 -35.04
CA LYS A 603 -9.98 8.50 -34.99
C LYS A 603 -10.37 7.44 -33.96
N ASP A 604 -9.48 6.61 -33.43
CA ASP A 604 -9.86 5.65 -32.38
C ASP A 604 -8.96 5.75 -31.14
N SER A 605 -9.54 6.20 -30.01
CA SER A 605 -8.93 6.04 -28.70
C SER A 605 -9.43 4.74 -28.08
N LEU A 606 -8.55 3.76 -27.88
CA LEU A 606 -8.91 2.55 -27.15
C LEU A 606 -8.79 2.80 -25.65
N SER A 607 -9.78 2.33 -24.88
CA SER A 607 -9.59 2.17 -23.45
C SER A 607 -8.56 1.07 -23.21
N GLY A 608 -7.86 1.10 -22.07
CA GLY A 608 -6.93 0.04 -21.68
C GLY A 608 -7.56 -1.35 -21.77
N LYS A 609 -8.82 -1.52 -21.35
CA LYS A 609 -9.59 -2.75 -21.51
C LYS A 609 -9.78 -3.17 -22.97
N ASP A 610 -10.19 -2.26 -23.84
CA ASP A 610 -10.43 -2.58 -25.27
C ASP A 610 -9.12 -2.90 -25.99
N LEU A 611 -8.02 -2.25 -25.57
CA LEU A 611 -6.69 -2.56 -26.05
C LEU A 611 -6.24 -3.94 -25.56
N TYR A 612 -6.43 -4.27 -24.28
CA TYR A 612 -6.12 -5.59 -23.72
C TYR A 612 -6.88 -6.71 -24.46
N GLU A 613 -8.19 -6.56 -24.68
CA GLU A 613 -9.01 -7.54 -25.40
C GLU A 613 -8.67 -7.64 -26.89
N ARG A 614 -8.34 -6.52 -27.55
CA ARG A 614 -7.85 -6.55 -28.95
C ARG A 614 -6.47 -7.20 -29.07
N LEU A 615 -5.55 -6.93 -28.14
CA LEU A 615 -4.20 -7.52 -28.15
C LEU A 615 -4.20 -9.01 -27.82
N LYS A 616 -5.17 -9.47 -27.04
CA LYS A 616 -5.38 -10.89 -26.68
C LYS A 616 -5.89 -11.74 -27.86
N THR A 617 -6.55 -11.12 -28.84
CA THR A 617 -7.26 -11.81 -29.94
C THR A 617 -6.50 -11.81 -31.27
N VAL A 618 -5.53 -10.90 -31.46
CA VAL A 618 -4.80 -10.76 -32.74
C VAL A 618 -3.48 -11.54 -32.74
N ASP A 619 -3.42 -12.57 -33.57
CA ASP A 619 -2.23 -13.31 -34.03
C ASP A 619 -1.26 -13.80 -32.94
N GLY A 620 -1.81 -14.35 -31.85
CA GLY A 620 -1.03 -15.00 -30.79
C GLY A 620 -0.08 -14.08 -30.01
N GLY A 621 -0.30 -12.76 -30.04
CA GLY A 621 0.48 -11.78 -29.29
C GLY A 621 1.80 -11.34 -29.95
N LYS A 622 2.07 -11.73 -31.21
CA LYS A 622 3.32 -11.35 -31.92
C LYS A 622 3.43 -9.86 -32.25
N GLN A 623 2.31 -9.14 -32.42
CA GLN A 623 2.32 -7.70 -32.70
C GLN A 623 2.61 -6.83 -31.46
N LEU A 624 2.57 -7.41 -30.25
CA LEU A 624 2.87 -6.69 -29.00
C LEU A 624 4.29 -6.09 -29.04
N ALA A 625 5.26 -6.83 -29.57
CA ALA A 625 6.65 -6.40 -29.71
C ALA A 625 6.85 -5.27 -30.74
N GLY A 626 5.99 -5.16 -31.76
CA GLY A 626 6.06 -4.12 -32.78
C GLY A 626 5.48 -2.78 -32.32
N ILE A 627 4.40 -2.81 -31.55
CA ILE A 627 3.71 -1.61 -31.05
C ILE A 627 4.45 -1.00 -29.85
N LEU A 628 5.09 -1.83 -29.01
CA LEU A 628 5.96 -1.36 -27.93
C LEU A 628 7.24 -0.65 -28.40
N ASN A 629 7.56 -0.76 -29.70
CA ASN A 629 8.67 -0.06 -30.33
C ASN A 629 8.32 1.38 -30.78
N MET A 630 7.10 1.88 -30.51
CA MET A 630 6.71 3.24 -30.91
C MET A 630 7.53 4.35 -30.25
N THR A 631 8.09 4.12 -29.05
CA THR A 631 8.97 5.10 -28.40
C THR A 631 10.29 5.29 -29.17
N ALA A 632 10.83 4.23 -29.78
CA ALA A 632 12.00 4.30 -30.63
C ALA A 632 11.69 5.00 -31.97
N ALA A 633 10.53 4.70 -32.58
CA ALA A 633 10.09 5.34 -33.82
C ALA A 633 9.82 6.86 -33.65
N LEU A 634 9.38 7.32 -32.48
CA LEU A 634 9.15 8.74 -32.17
C LEU A 634 10.45 9.52 -31.88
N ALA A 635 11.56 8.83 -31.56
CA ALA A 635 12.87 9.44 -31.36
C ALA A 635 13.53 9.89 -32.68
N ASP A 636 13.24 9.17 -33.76
CA ASP A 636 13.81 9.38 -35.10
C ASP A 636 13.04 10.42 -35.95
N ILE A 637 11.83 10.78 -35.54
CA ILE A 637 11.03 11.82 -36.21
C ILE A 637 11.43 13.19 -35.67
N LYS A 638 12.13 13.98 -36.50
CA LYS A 638 12.53 15.36 -36.20
C LYS A 638 11.57 16.35 -36.86
N PHE A 639 11.14 17.36 -36.11
CA PHE A 639 10.42 18.50 -36.68
C PHE A 639 11.39 19.51 -37.30
N ALA A 640 10.87 20.45 -38.10
CA ALA A 640 11.66 21.45 -38.83
C ALA A 640 12.55 22.35 -37.93
N ASN A 641 12.29 22.38 -36.62
CA ASN A 641 13.10 23.06 -35.61
C ASN A 641 14.17 22.17 -34.94
N GLY A 642 14.43 20.97 -35.48
CA GLY A 642 15.45 20.03 -35.01
C GLY A 642 15.08 19.22 -33.76
N LYS A 643 13.92 19.46 -33.13
CA LYS A 643 13.47 18.73 -31.94
C LYS A 643 12.76 17.43 -32.34
N SER A 644 12.99 16.35 -31.60
CA SER A 644 12.28 15.07 -31.82
C SER A 644 10.84 15.13 -31.31
N ALA A 645 9.97 14.30 -31.91
CA ALA A 645 8.55 14.25 -31.59
C ALA A 645 8.25 13.88 -30.13
N ILE A 646 9.14 13.16 -29.47
CA ILE A 646 9.02 12.78 -28.05
C ILE A 646 8.98 13.97 -27.08
N ASN A 647 9.56 15.12 -27.44
CA ASN A 647 9.59 16.33 -26.58
C ASN A 647 8.24 17.05 -26.47
N TYR A 648 7.25 16.68 -27.27
CA TYR A 648 5.91 17.29 -27.27
C TYR A 648 4.84 16.39 -26.63
N VAL A 649 5.21 15.19 -26.16
CA VAL A 649 4.29 14.24 -25.50
C VAL A 649 4.28 14.40 -23.97
N THR A 650 5.18 15.21 -23.41
CA THR A 650 5.36 15.51 -21.98
C THR A 650 4.23 16.32 -21.31
N GLY A 651 3.01 16.32 -21.87
CA GLY A 651 1.92 17.19 -21.44
C GLY A 651 0.63 16.54 -20.94
N ILE A 652 0.56 15.21 -20.80
CA ILE A 652 -0.72 14.53 -20.43
C ILE A 652 -0.52 13.38 -19.42
N THR A 653 0.26 13.61 -18.38
CA THR A 653 0.26 12.72 -17.21
C THR A 653 0.49 13.54 -15.95
N GLY A 654 -0.59 13.86 -15.23
CA GLY A 654 -0.49 14.39 -13.87
C GLY A 654 -1.59 15.34 -13.44
N TYR A 655 -2.86 14.90 -13.35
CA TYR A 655 -3.84 15.61 -12.52
C TYR A 655 -4.75 14.64 -11.76
N LYS A 656 -4.73 14.70 -10.42
CA LYS A 656 -5.79 14.17 -9.54
C LYS A 656 -6.91 15.21 -9.37
N LYS A 657 -8.11 14.69 -9.11
CA LYS A 657 -9.44 15.33 -9.23
C LYS A 657 -9.83 16.32 -8.10
N GLY A 658 -8.87 16.93 -7.40
CA GLY A 658 -9.14 17.84 -6.27
C GLY A 658 -9.07 19.34 -6.57
N GLU A 659 -8.35 19.76 -7.61
CA GLU A 659 -8.03 21.19 -7.81
C GLU A 659 -8.23 21.60 -9.29
N ARG A 660 -9.47 21.48 -9.78
CA ARG A 660 -9.85 21.99 -11.12
C ARG A 660 -10.59 23.32 -11.00
N ILE A 661 -9.91 24.33 -10.48
CA ILE A 661 -10.07 25.73 -10.93
C ILE A 661 -8.63 26.27 -10.99
N TYR A 662 -8.26 26.87 -12.13
CA TYR A 662 -6.92 27.39 -12.48
C TYR A 662 -5.91 26.38 -13.04
N ALA A 663 -6.19 25.84 -14.22
CA ALA A 663 -5.16 25.44 -15.17
C ALA A 663 -5.68 25.62 -16.60
N ASN A 664 -5.84 26.90 -16.97
CA ASN A 664 -5.92 27.37 -18.37
C ASN A 664 -5.65 28.88 -18.51
N ALA A 665 -5.26 29.54 -17.42
CA ALA A 665 -4.52 30.79 -17.48
C ALA A 665 -3.20 30.47 -16.78
N ASP A 666 -2.08 30.50 -17.50
CA ASP A 666 -0.96 31.37 -17.12
C ASP A 666 0.39 31.01 -17.78
N ALA A 667 0.47 31.13 -19.10
CA ALA A 667 1.73 31.46 -19.78
C ALA A 667 1.61 32.82 -20.49
N GLU A 668 0.40 33.11 -20.98
CA GLU A 668 0.06 34.40 -21.59
C GLU A 668 -0.25 35.47 -20.53
N LEU A 669 -0.77 35.11 -19.36
CA LEU A 669 -1.03 36.06 -18.26
C LEU A 669 0.28 36.47 -17.54
N ASN A 670 1.30 35.61 -17.48
CA ASN A 670 2.58 35.89 -16.83
C ASN A 670 3.44 36.76 -17.74
N THR A 671 3.36 36.51 -19.05
CA THR A 671 3.95 37.39 -20.08
C THR A 671 3.23 38.76 -20.12
N GLN A 672 1.91 38.80 -19.85
CA GLN A 672 1.16 40.06 -19.72
C GLN A 672 1.48 40.79 -18.40
N MET A 673 1.70 40.08 -17.29
CA MET A 673 2.08 40.65 -16.00
C MET A 673 3.51 41.21 -16.00
N GLU A 674 4.46 40.53 -16.64
CA GLU A 674 5.81 41.05 -16.88
C GLU A 674 5.78 42.24 -17.86
N GLY A 675 4.90 42.21 -18.87
CA GLY A 675 4.67 43.29 -19.83
C GLY A 675 3.99 44.55 -19.24
N ILE A 676 3.27 44.43 -18.12
CA ILE A 676 2.63 45.55 -17.41
C ILE A 676 3.63 46.33 -16.55
N SER A 677 4.74 45.71 -16.13
CA SER A 677 5.80 46.39 -15.38
C SER A 677 6.68 47.34 -16.24
N SER A 678 6.59 47.28 -17.57
CA SER A 678 7.53 47.96 -18.48
C SER A 678 6.92 48.93 -19.51
N LYS A 679 5.61 49.22 -19.48
CA LYS A 679 4.97 50.11 -20.48
C LYS A 679 4.31 51.36 -19.89
N LYS A 680 5.14 52.23 -19.30
CA LYS A 680 4.91 53.69 -19.33
C LYS A 680 5.34 54.21 -20.72
N ALA A 681 4.46 54.13 -21.72
CA ALA A 681 4.49 55.01 -22.91
C ALA A 681 3.33 54.67 -23.86
N ALA A 682 2.46 55.66 -24.05
CA ALA A 682 1.69 55.96 -25.27
C ALA A 682 1.02 54.80 -26.03
N ALA A 683 -0.31 54.75 -25.98
CA ALA A 683 -1.18 55.08 -27.11
C ALA A 683 -2.63 54.60 -26.84
N ASP A 684 -3.56 55.53 -27.02
CA ASP A 684 -5.00 55.37 -26.96
C ASP A 684 -5.52 54.18 -27.78
N LYS A 685 -6.33 53.30 -27.16
CA LYS A 685 -7.43 52.59 -27.83
C LYS A 685 -8.61 52.38 -26.88
N ARG A 686 -9.74 53.00 -27.23
CA ARG A 686 -11.06 52.87 -26.60
C ARG A 686 -11.67 51.50 -26.91
N PHE A 687 -12.37 50.90 -25.95
CA PHE A 687 -13.27 49.76 -26.16
C PHE A 687 -14.70 50.15 -25.77
N ILE A 688 -15.65 49.87 -26.67
CA ILE A 688 -17.08 50.18 -26.55
C ILE A 688 -17.81 48.93 -26.04
N GLY A 689 -18.61 49.07 -24.99
CA GLY A 689 -19.52 48.03 -24.48
C GLY A 689 -20.97 48.21 -24.95
N PRO A 690 -21.80 47.15 -24.93
CA PRO A 690 -23.20 47.20 -25.37
C PRO A 690 -24.06 47.91 -24.32
N GLY A 691 -24.33 49.19 -24.54
CA GLY A 691 -25.12 50.02 -23.61
C GLY A 691 -25.23 51.51 -23.95
N GLY A 692 -24.41 52.05 -24.86
CA GLY A 692 -24.72 53.28 -25.60
C GLY A 692 -25.11 54.53 -24.79
N GLN A 693 -24.46 54.79 -23.66
CA GLN A 693 -24.56 56.08 -22.95
C GLN A 693 -23.14 56.51 -22.55
N ASP A 694 -22.60 57.48 -23.28
CA ASP A 694 -21.42 58.25 -22.87
C ASP A 694 -21.82 59.12 -21.67
N VAL A 695 -21.16 58.93 -20.53
CA VAL A 695 -21.09 59.98 -19.50
C VAL A 695 -19.63 60.26 -19.23
N GLU A 696 -19.14 61.30 -19.89
CA GLU A 696 -17.81 61.87 -19.74
C GLU A 696 -17.75 62.56 -18.36
N HIS A 697 -16.92 62.07 -17.43
CA HIS A 697 -16.49 62.89 -16.29
C HIS A 697 -14.98 63.11 -16.36
N LYS A 698 -14.66 64.31 -16.83
CA LYS A 698 -13.32 64.89 -16.81
C LYS A 698 -12.93 65.19 -15.37
N ASN A 699 -11.67 64.88 -15.08
CA ASN A 699 -10.99 65.25 -13.86
C ASN A 699 -10.67 66.75 -13.95
N ASP A 700 -11.35 67.60 -13.16
CA ASP A 700 -10.91 68.97 -12.96
C ASP A 700 -10.29 69.16 -11.58
N SER A 701 -9.30 70.04 -11.60
CA SER A 701 -8.22 70.13 -10.66
C SER A 701 -8.57 71.05 -9.50
N THR A 702 -9.48 70.65 -8.62
CA THR A 702 -9.67 71.28 -7.29
C THR A 702 -10.43 70.35 -6.33
N GLY A 703 -9.69 69.71 -5.41
CA GLY A 703 -10.13 69.23 -4.08
C GLY A 703 -11.56 68.70 -3.83
N VAL A 704 -11.60 67.44 -3.40
CA VAL A 704 -12.66 66.75 -2.62
C VAL A 704 -13.90 66.26 -3.38
N ILE A 705 -13.95 64.94 -3.64
CA ILE A 705 -15.17 64.13 -3.62
C ILE A 705 -14.82 62.81 -2.91
N ASP A 706 -15.57 62.50 -1.86
CA ASP A 706 -15.53 61.24 -1.10
C ASP A 706 -15.83 60.04 -2.00
N ASP A 707 -14.92 59.07 -2.04
CA ASP A 707 -15.29 57.67 -2.27
C ASP A 707 -14.51 56.77 -1.31
N VAL A 708 -15.13 56.59 -0.14
CA VAL A 708 -14.71 55.64 0.89
C VAL A 708 -15.21 54.28 0.47
N THR A 709 -14.47 53.53 -0.35
CA THR A 709 -14.51 52.05 -0.36
C THR A 709 -13.40 51.41 -1.21
N PHE A 710 -12.13 51.81 -1.07
CA PHE A 710 -11.04 50.88 -1.44
C PHE A 710 -9.69 51.22 -0.80
N ARG A 711 -9.63 51.27 0.53
CA ARG A 711 -8.41 51.05 1.31
C ARG A 711 -8.80 50.86 2.78
N GLU A 712 -8.04 50.02 3.47
CA GLU A 712 -8.23 49.56 4.85
C GLU A 712 -9.17 48.37 5.03
N ASN A 713 -8.62 47.17 4.74
CA ASN A 713 -8.65 46.02 5.67
C ASN A 713 -7.64 44.94 5.22
N TYR A 714 -6.42 45.36 4.90
CA TYR A 714 -5.24 44.49 4.89
C TYR A 714 -4.57 44.58 6.27
N ASP A 715 -5.29 44.16 7.31
CA ASP A 715 -4.72 43.74 8.59
C ASP A 715 -5.81 43.14 9.47
N ARG A 716 -6.08 41.85 9.27
CA ARG A 716 -6.58 40.89 10.27
C ARG A 716 -6.64 39.52 9.60
N GLY A 717 -5.72 38.65 10.00
CA GLY A 717 -5.58 37.28 9.50
C GLY A 717 -6.79 36.40 9.80
N GLN A 718 -7.79 36.43 8.93
CA GLN A 718 -8.78 35.37 8.78
C GLN A 718 -9.04 35.11 7.30
N ILE A 719 -8.43 34.06 6.77
CA ILE A 719 -8.98 33.37 5.60
C ILE A 719 -9.71 32.15 6.16
N GLN A 720 -11.03 32.27 6.34
CA GLN A 720 -11.89 31.10 6.47
C GLN A 720 -11.98 30.45 5.09
N MET A 721 -11.32 29.31 4.92
CA MET A 721 -11.66 28.36 3.85
C MET A 721 -12.63 27.34 4.44
N SER A 722 -13.93 27.55 4.24
CA SER A 722 -14.92 26.50 4.46
C SER A 722 -14.90 25.52 3.28
N PHE A 723 -14.42 24.30 3.50
CA PHE A 723 -14.63 23.21 2.55
C PHE A 723 -16.00 22.58 2.81
N ALA A 724 -16.99 22.93 2.00
CA ALA A 724 -18.20 22.13 1.87
C ALA A 724 -17.95 21.05 0.82
N THR A 725 -17.63 19.84 1.25
CA THR A 725 -17.70 18.65 0.39
C THR A 725 -19.18 18.28 0.24
N SER A 726 -19.80 18.62 -0.90
CA SER A 726 -21.09 18.04 -1.27
C SER A 726 -20.85 16.73 -2.03
N GLU A 727 -21.00 15.61 -1.32
CA GLU A 727 -21.34 14.35 -1.95
C GLU A 727 -22.79 14.42 -2.43
N LYS A 728 -23.02 14.07 -3.69
CA LYS A 728 -24.35 14.06 -4.30
C LYS A 728 -25.17 12.90 -3.74
N PHE A 729 -26.11 13.19 -2.86
CA PHE A 729 -27.36 12.40 -2.77
C PHE A 729 -28.23 12.77 -3.97
N GLY A 730 -28.90 11.78 -4.57
CA GLY A 730 -29.70 11.93 -5.78
C GLY A 730 -30.71 13.07 -5.67
N ALA A 731 -30.52 14.11 -6.46
CA ALA A 731 -31.51 15.16 -6.67
C ALA A 731 -32.45 14.72 -7.79
N LEU A 732 -33.74 14.74 -7.46
CA LEU A 732 -34.84 14.92 -8.41
C LEU A 732 -34.47 16.03 -9.39
N ASP A 733 -34.57 15.72 -10.67
CA ASP A 733 -34.59 16.70 -11.74
C ASP A 733 -35.89 17.49 -11.59
N MET A 734 -35.81 18.72 -11.06
CA MET A 734 -36.85 19.71 -11.27
C MET A 734 -36.45 20.48 -12.53
N ASP A 735 -36.90 19.95 -13.66
CA ASP A 735 -36.88 20.66 -14.93
C ASP A 735 -37.72 21.93 -14.76
N ALA A 736 -37.06 23.09 -14.74
CA ALA A 736 -37.70 24.39 -14.65
C ALA A 736 -37.92 24.97 -16.06
N ASP A 737 -38.33 24.12 -17.01
CA ASP A 737 -38.66 24.51 -18.37
C ASP A 737 -40.11 24.20 -18.78
N GLU A 738 -41.02 23.91 -17.85
CA GLU A 738 -42.44 23.99 -18.17
C GLU A 738 -42.93 25.44 -18.13
N ARG A 739 -43.00 26.06 -19.32
CA ARG A 739 -43.85 27.23 -19.59
C ARG A 739 -45.32 26.87 -19.37
N GLY A 740 -45.74 26.88 -18.11
CA GLY A 740 -47.14 26.93 -17.71
C GLY A 740 -47.75 28.28 -18.09
N LYS A 741 -48.63 28.30 -19.10
CA LYS A 741 -49.42 29.46 -19.51
C LYS A 741 -50.23 30.01 -18.32
N GLY A 742 -50.03 31.29 -17.98
CA GLY A 742 -51.06 32.07 -17.29
C GLY A 742 -50.64 32.79 -16.01
N CYS A 743 -49.68 33.72 -16.07
CA CYS A 743 -49.67 34.86 -15.14
C CYS A 743 -49.04 36.08 -15.82
N LYS A 744 -49.86 37.08 -16.15
CA LYS A 744 -49.36 38.40 -16.58
C LYS A 744 -49.00 39.19 -15.33
N GLY A 745 -47.71 39.48 -15.12
CA GLY A 745 -47.27 40.62 -14.30
C GLY A 745 -46.59 40.35 -12.96
N CYS A 746 -46.02 39.17 -12.68
CA CYS A 746 -45.26 38.95 -11.45
C CYS A 746 -43.76 38.76 -11.74
N SER A 747 -42.93 39.73 -11.37
CA SER A 747 -41.47 39.59 -11.35
C SER A 747 -41.04 38.87 -10.06
N GLY A 748 -40.31 37.75 -10.20
CA GLY A 748 -39.85 36.90 -9.10
C GLY A 748 -38.75 37.49 -8.21
N THR A 749 -38.49 38.80 -8.27
CA THR A 749 -37.39 39.46 -7.54
C THR A 749 -37.82 40.15 -6.24
N ALA A 750 -39.10 40.11 -5.87
CA ALA A 750 -39.60 40.84 -4.70
C ALA A 750 -39.82 40.01 -3.41
N HIS A 751 -39.69 38.67 -3.43
CA HIS A 751 -39.96 37.85 -2.23
C HIS A 751 -38.71 37.35 -1.48
N ALA A 752 -37.50 37.49 -2.03
CA ALA A 752 -36.27 37.07 -1.34
C ALA A 752 -35.61 38.18 -0.50
N TRP A 753 -36.03 39.44 -0.66
CA TRP A 753 -35.30 40.58 -0.10
C TRP A 753 -35.77 41.03 1.29
N ASN A 754 -36.97 40.64 1.73
CA ASN A 754 -37.51 41.05 3.05
C ASN A 754 -37.33 40.01 4.17
N ALA A 755 -36.62 38.90 3.94
CA ALA A 755 -36.38 37.87 4.97
C ALA A 755 -34.98 37.96 5.62
N ILE A 756 -34.11 38.88 5.20
CA ILE A 756 -32.69 38.88 5.58
C ILE A 756 -32.32 40.03 6.54
N ASN A 757 -33.15 41.06 6.72
CA ASN A 757 -32.78 42.26 7.47
C ASN A 757 -33.43 42.42 8.86
N GLY A 758 -33.52 41.36 9.68
CA GLY A 758 -33.97 41.57 11.07
C GLY A 758 -34.18 40.40 12.02
N ALA A 759 -33.42 39.30 11.94
CA ALA A 759 -33.58 38.21 12.93
C ALA A 759 -32.25 37.60 13.40
N ASP A 760 -32.18 37.38 14.72
CA ASP A 760 -31.07 36.82 15.51
C ASP A 760 -30.60 35.42 14.99
N PRO A 761 -29.28 35.18 14.88
CA PRO A 761 -28.70 33.94 14.34
C PRO A 761 -29.10 32.64 15.06
N VAL A 762 -29.69 32.69 16.27
CA VAL A 762 -30.13 31.47 16.99
C VAL A 762 -31.44 30.87 16.43
N ASN A 763 -32.26 31.63 15.69
CA ASN A 763 -33.56 31.14 15.20
C ASN A 763 -33.54 30.50 13.80
N ILE A 764 -32.51 30.74 12.98
CA ILE A 764 -32.38 30.10 11.66
C ILE A 764 -32.04 28.61 11.80
N TYR A 765 -31.24 28.25 12.81
CA TYR A 765 -30.87 26.86 13.08
C TYR A 765 -32.06 25.99 13.55
N LYS A 766 -33.01 26.56 14.30
CA LYS A 766 -34.23 25.86 14.74
C LYS A 766 -35.27 25.67 13.62
N ALA A 767 -35.29 26.54 12.60
CA ALA A 767 -36.17 26.38 11.44
C ALA A 767 -35.71 25.28 10.48
N LEU A 768 -34.38 25.07 10.37
CA LEU A 768 -33.80 24.04 9.50
C LEU A 768 -33.75 22.64 10.13
N THR A 769 -33.85 22.52 11.46
CA THR A 769 -33.69 21.24 12.18
C THR A 769 -34.99 20.72 12.83
N GLY A 770 -36.13 21.40 12.65
CA GLY A 770 -37.39 21.08 13.32
C GLY A 770 -38.49 20.46 12.45
N ARG A 771 -38.68 19.13 12.60
CA ARG A 771 -39.90 18.28 12.37
C ARG A 771 -39.99 17.45 11.06
N PRO A 772 -40.79 16.37 11.02
CA PRO A 772 -40.79 15.18 11.88
C PRO A 772 -40.82 13.86 11.06
N SER A 773 -40.60 12.76 11.77
CA SER A 773 -40.72 11.36 11.34
C SER A 773 -41.98 11.04 10.51
N GLY A 774 -41.79 10.23 9.46
CA GLY A 774 -42.84 9.42 8.84
C GLY A 774 -43.35 9.92 7.50
N ARG A 775 -42.85 9.34 6.41
CA ARG A 775 -43.62 8.97 5.21
C ARG A 775 -42.79 8.07 4.30
N THR A 776 -43.22 6.81 4.23
CA THR A 776 -42.84 5.82 3.23
C THR A 776 -43.25 6.30 1.84
N ILE A 777 -42.32 6.31 0.88
CA ILE A 777 -42.64 6.33 -0.55
C ILE A 777 -41.76 5.27 -1.22
N GLN A 778 -42.36 4.15 -1.62
CA GLN A 778 -41.72 3.16 -2.48
C GLN A 778 -41.92 3.54 -3.95
N PRO A 779 -40.91 3.38 -4.83
CA PRO A 779 -41.13 3.24 -6.25
C PRO A 779 -41.11 1.76 -6.64
N SER A 780 -42.29 1.23 -6.94
CA SER A 780 -42.51 -0.01 -7.68
C SER A 780 -42.13 0.17 -9.15
N TYR A 781 -41.31 -0.71 -9.72
CA TYR A 781 -41.23 -0.89 -11.17
C TYR A 781 -41.36 -2.37 -11.52
N GLU A 782 -42.36 -2.64 -12.37
CA GLU A 782 -42.72 -3.93 -12.94
C GLU A 782 -41.88 -4.16 -14.22
N ILE A 783 -41.17 -5.28 -14.30
CA ILE A 783 -40.47 -5.72 -15.52
C ILE A 783 -41.47 -6.48 -16.39
N LYS A 784 -41.68 -6.01 -17.62
CA LYS A 784 -42.32 -6.80 -18.69
C LYS A 784 -41.26 -7.15 -19.72
N ASP A 785 -41.06 -8.45 -19.91
CA ASP A 785 -40.13 -9.05 -20.87
C ASP A 785 -40.43 -8.67 -22.32
N LYS A 786 -39.35 -8.51 -23.10
CA LYS A 786 -39.16 -9.17 -24.40
C LYS A 786 -37.68 -9.39 -24.68
#